data_AF-A0A2P4ZRH2-F1
#
_entry.id   AF-A0A2P4ZRH2-F1
#
_cell.length_a   1.000
_cell.length_b   1.000
_cell.length_c   1.000
_cell.angle_alpha   90.00
_cell.angle_beta   90.00
_cell.angle_gamma   90.00
#
_symmetry.space_group_name_H-M   'P 1'
#
loop_
_entity.id
_entity.type
_entity.pdbx_description
1 polymer ?
#
loop_
_entity_poly.entity_id
_entity_poly.type
_entity_poly.pdbx_seq_one_letter_code
_entity_poly.pdbx_strand_id
1 'polypeptide(L)'
;MPLPFSLVCDLLEEAYILATTRKPFNQVFVAWCAHHRSRINEPDTNLAALLSTLLPEKRTDRVYCIQANGLERIISRALMLGSSRIKELAIYKQPGLGLDLGDCVERILNATPNPIFPETLEVTVEEIDEALHSVAAKVKWSSPAIRASDASFAESPGRSVLETIYRRLSARDAKWFTRLVLKDFQPLAFDAYQVQIINTNHPMAASALRNAFAKVITDRSEGLVLKADQPYFNFHNHKRPFSNHCIKLKKDYIGRFGEVGDFAVVGAGFSAAKARSYNIDNLKWTHFYVGCIDNREQVKRWDATPEFTVINVVELNEAMLKTFLSCTSPKPIPVEGNVKTKVIFAAGAQTVPMTVAFTDPPVFDMRCFSFDKAGNTDWWSLRFPSVAKIHFDRDYSDVLSFDELQKIAEAATAAPELEDSQDNLAWIAKLEQADPRGLAVDAATQLTATTIQTPSPRRASHNSSASQPLIRYVGEGSLERSVELLGTPVPEPQKVAATQPPPTVNPLKISLFANDRRKRAVSPPIFFSPSKKRREISINETPPRDASSHMPQSEPPNRRALGEINDSEDEDDDTDDNVTVSSSPLARGDSEQIEDKEYPYQEIKKAEITCRYVRYKCQLANRLILLPSYLSDIEELNPLLRAHGIANIVSDAEAWVKENAANIALSLDRQTGPNRILFVDSVGKEPETKALLSTLEDIRETILEERREWISVFDWRVLKHLTIYEDEENTKKYYDGFQDPWRRWYCGLV
;
A
#
# COMPACT_ATOMS: atom_id res chain seq x y z
N MET A 1 -29.10 4.86 17.85
CA MET A 1 -30.15 3.93 17.36
C MET A 1 -29.65 3.29 16.06
N PRO A 2 -30.04 2.04 15.76
CA PRO A 2 -29.83 1.41 14.46
C PRO A 2 -30.15 2.34 13.28
N LEU A 3 -29.36 2.27 12.21
CA LEU A 3 -29.41 3.25 11.12
C LEU A 3 -30.41 2.80 10.04
N PRO A 4 -31.45 3.60 9.72
CA PRO A 4 -32.41 3.26 8.68
C PRO A 4 -31.78 3.06 7.30
N PHE A 5 -32.21 2.00 6.63
CA PHE A 5 -31.79 1.71 5.27
C PHE A 5 -32.37 2.72 4.25
N SER A 6 -33.50 3.35 4.58
CA SER A 6 -34.10 4.46 3.82
C SER A 6 -33.10 5.60 3.55
N LEU A 7 -32.33 6.02 4.57
CA LEU A 7 -31.29 7.05 4.43
C LEU A 7 -30.18 6.66 3.45
N VAL A 8 -29.81 5.38 3.44
CA VAL A 8 -28.83 4.87 2.47
C VAL A 8 -29.43 4.82 1.06
N CYS A 9 -30.73 4.56 0.95
CA CYS A 9 -31.45 4.60 -0.33
C CYS A 9 -31.62 6.03 -0.86
N ASP A 10 -31.76 7.05 0.00
CA ASP A 10 -31.74 8.46 -0.42
C ASP A 10 -30.42 8.81 -1.12
N LEU A 11 -29.28 8.47 -0.48
CA LEU A 11 -27.93 8.63 -1.02
C LEU A 11 -27.73 7.88 -2.34
N LEU A 12 -28.14 6.60 -2.39
CA LEU A 12 -27.98 5.78 -3.59
C LEU A 12 -28.82 6.32 -4.77
N GLU A 13 -30.03 6.81 -4.52
CA GLU A 13 -30.89 7.39 -5.56
C GLU A 13 -30.30 8.69 -6.14
N GLU A 14 -29.88 9.63 -5.28
CA GLU A 14 -29.27 10.89 -5.75
C GLU A 14 -27.96 10.64 -6.49
N ALA A 15 -27.10 9.75 -5.97
CA ALA A 15 -25.87 9.35 -6.63
C ALA A 15 -26.13 8.70 -8.01
N TYR A 16 -27.18 7.87 -8.13
CA TYR A 16 -27.54 7.19 -9.37
C TYR A 16 -28.04 8.17 -10.45
N ILE A 17 -28.83 9.18 -10.06
CA ILE A 17 -29.29 10.26 -10.95
C ILE A 17 -28.08 11.07 -11.49
N LEU A 18 -27.08 11.34 -10.66
CA LEU A 18 -25.85 11.99 -11.10
C LEU A 18 -25.00 11.07 -12.00
N ALA A 19 -24.79 9.80 -11.63
CA ALA A 19 -23.98 8.86 -12.39
C ALA A 19 -24.57 8.57 -13.79
N THR A 20 -25.88 8.37 -13.88
CA THR A 20 -26.58 8.18 -15.17
C THR A 20 -26.52 9.43 -16.05
N THR A 21 -26.54 10.64 -15.46
CA THR A 21 -26.30 11.90 -16.18
C THR A 21 -24.80 12.25 -16.38
N ARG A 22 -23.89 11.30 -16.10
CA ARG A 22 -22.42 11.42 -16.22
C ARG A 22 -21.79 12.54 -15.39
N LYS A 23 -22.44 12.91 -14.27
CA LYS A 23 -21.94 13.89 -13.30
C LYS A 23 -21.19 13.19 -12.15
N PRO A 24 -20.19 13.84 -11.54
CA PRO A 24 -19.53 13.31 -10.35
C PRO A 24 -20.48 13.34 -9.15
N PHE A 25 -20.65 12.22 -8.45
CA PHE A 25 -21.54 12.09 -7.28
C PHE A 25 -20.82 12.10 -5.93
N ASN A 26 -19.47 12.13 -5.91
CA ASN A 26 -18.68 12.10 -4.68
C ASN A 26 -19.04 13.21 -3.67
N GLN A 27 -19.48 14.38 -4.15
CA GLN A 27 -19.92 15.48 -3.29
C GLN A 27 -21.23 15.16 -2.54
N VAL A 28 -22.14 14.37 -3.14
CA VAL A 28 -23.37 13.90 -2.48
C VAL A 28 -23.02 12.97 -1.33
N PHE A 29 -22.08 12.03 -1.54
CA PHE A 29 -21.61 11.14 -0.48
C PHE A 29 -21.02 11.93 0.71
N VAL A 30 -20.17 12.92 0.44
CA VAL A 30 -19.59 13.79 1.48
C VAL A 30 -20.66 14.62 2.19
N ALA A 31 -21.63 15.18 1.46
CA ALA A 31 -22.73 15.95 2.02
C ALA A 31 -23.65 15.09 2.91
N TRP A 32 -24.00 13.88 2.45
CA TRP A 32 -24.79 12.90 3.21
C TRP A 32 -24.07 12.47 4.50
N CYS A 33 -22.78 12.12 4.40
CA CYS A 33 -21.96 11.78 5.58
C CYS A 33 -21.82 12.95 6.56
N ALA A 34 -21.79 14.20 6.10
CA ALA A 34 -21.79 15.37 6.96
C ALA A 34 -23.17 15.60 7.62
N HIS A 35 -24.26 15.49 6.85
CA HIS A 35 -25.63 15.71 7.31
C HIS A 35 -26.08 14.66 8.34
N HIS A 36 -25.72 13.39 8.15
CA HIS A 36 -26.06 12.29 9.05
C HIS A 36 -24.94 11.94 10.06
N ARG A 37 -23.88 12.77 10.17
CA ARG A 37 -22.70 12.49 11.01
C ARG A 37 -23.05 12.14 12.46
N SER A 38 -24.07 12.79 13.04
CA SER A 38 -24.57 12.46 14.38
C SER A 38 -25.05 11.01 14.46
N ARG A 39 -25.98 10.60 13.59
CA ARG A 39 -26.50 9.22 13.54
C ARG A 39 -25.40 8.20 13.25
N ILE A 40 -24.52 8.48 12.30
CA ILE A 40 -23.39 7.60 11.93
C ILE A 40 -22.45 7.36 13.12
N ASN A 41 -22.27 8.36 13.99
CA ASN A 41 -21.40 8.31 15.16
C ASN A 41 -22.11 7.89 16.46
N GLU A 42 -23.39 7.51 16.42
CA GLU A 42 -24.08 6.98 17.62
C GLU A 42 -23.43 5.64 18.07
N PRO A 43 -23.17 5.42 19.38
CA PRO A 43 -22.42 4.24 19.85
C PRO A 43 -23.02 2.87 19.53
N ASP A 44 -24.30 2.81 19.16
CA ASP A 44 -25.04 1.61 18.77
C ASP A 44 -25.29 1.49 17.25
N THR A 45 -24.75 2.40 16.43
CA THR A 45 -24.77 2.27 14.96
C THR A 45 -23.65 1.36 14.49
N ASN A 46 -23.98 0.32 13.73
CA ASN A 46 -23.00 -0.64 13.26
C ASN A 46 -22.34 -0.15 11.96
N LEU A 47 -21.20 0.53 12.10
CA LEU A 47 -20.39 1.01 10.97
C LEU A 47 -20.02 -0.11 9.98
N ALA A 48 -19.83 -1.36 10.44
CA ALA A 48 -19.54 -2.48 9.55
C ALA A 48 -20.77 -2.92 8.74
N ALA A 49 -21.98 -2.80 9.29
CA ALA A 49 -23.24 -3.03 8.57
C ALA A 49 -23.51 -1.92 7.54
N LEU A 50 -23.30 -0.65 7.91
CA LEU A 50 -23.37 0.50 6.99
C LEU A 50 -22.38 0.33 5.82
N LEU A 51 -21.11 0.04 6.10
CA LEU A 51 -20.11 -0.19 5.05
C LEU A 51 -20.43 -1.42 4.18
N SER A 52 -20.97 -2.49 4.77
CA SER A 52 -21.40 -3.68 4.01
C SER A 52 -22.63 -3.41 3.12
N THR A 53 -23.40 -2.38 3.46
CA THR A 53 -24.56 -1.90 2.68
C THR A 53 -24.12 -0.96 1.55
N LEU A 54 -23.13 -0.10 1.79
CA LEU A 54 -22.58 0.83 0.78
C LEU A 54 -21.61 0.17 -0.21
N LEU A 55 -20.90 -0.88 0.22
CA LEU A 55 -19.81 -1.55 -0.51
C LEU A 55 -20.04 -3.08 -0.63
N PRO A 56 -21.20 -3.55 -1.13
CA PRO A 56 -21.58 -4.96 -1.09
C PRO A 56 -20.63 -5.88 -1.88
N GLU A 57 -19.99 -5.36 -2.93
CA GLU A 57 -19.02 -6.07 -3.75
C GLU A 57 -17.69 -6.29 -3.02
N LYS A 58 -17.38 -5.48 -1.99
CA LYS A 58 -16.20 -5.68 -1.13
C LYS A 58 -16.37 -6.82 -0.12
N ARG A 59 -17.62 -7.20 0.22
CA ARG A 59 -17.93 -8.35 1.11
C ARG A 59 -17.77 -9.70 0.40
N THR A 60 -16.60 -9.95 -0.20
CA THR A 60 -16.28 -11.20 -0.92
C THR A 60 -16.31 -12.43 -0.03
N ASP A 61 -16.20 -12.25 1.29
CA ASP A 61 -16.33 -13.26 2.34
C ASP A 61 -17.74 -13.87 2.47
N ARG A 62 -18.79 -13.12 2.09
CA ARG A 62 -20.19 -13.56 2.14
C ARG A 62 -20.69 -13.95 0.75
N VAL A 63 -20.96 -15.23 0.52
CA VAL A 63 -21.51 -15.74 -0.75
C VAL A 63 -22.96 -16.16 -0.55
N TYR A 64 -23.91 -15.50 -1.22
CA TYR A 64 -25.34 -15.80 -1.04
C TYR A 64 -25.85 -16.95 -1.94
N CYS A 65 -25.15 -17.24 -3.04
CA CYS A 65 -25.61 -18.09 -4.16
C CYS A 65 -27.03 -17.72 -4.68
N ILE A 66 -27.38 -16.43 -4.59
CA ILE A 66 -28.57 -15.84 -5.18
C ILE A 66 -28.14 -15.13 -6.46
N GLN A 67 -28.99 -15.16 -7.48
CA GLN A 67 -28.84 -14.55 -8.79
C GLN A 67 -30.22 -14.00 -9.20
N ALA A 68 -30.32 -13.13 -10.20
CA ALA A 68 -31.58 -12.44 -10.54
C ALA A 68 -32.81 -13.38 -10.67
N ASN A 69 -32.71 -14.48 -11.43
CA ASN A 69 -33.78 -15.50 -11.54
C ASN A 69 -34.15 -16.19 -10.21
N GLY A 70 -33.21 -16.25 -9.26
CA GLY A 70 -33.45 -16.78 -7.91
C GLY A 70 -34.09 -15.74 -6.98
N LEU A 71 -33.69 -14.47 -7.11
CA LEU A 71 -34.22 -13.36 -6.33
C LEU A 71 -35.64 -12.97 -6.75
N GLU A 72 -35.92 -12.95 -8.07
CA GLU A 72 -37.27 -12.85 -8.64
C GLU A 72 -38.25 -13.81 -7.98
N ARG A 73 -37.84 -15.06 -7.76
CA ARG A 73 -38.67 -16.10 -7.12
C ARG A 73 -38.87 -15.86 -5.62
N ILE A 74 -37.91 -15.24 -4.93
CA ILE A 74 -38.06 -14.84 -3.52
C ILE A 74 -39.04 -13.67 -3.43
N ILE A 75 -38.85 -12.62 -4.25
CA ILE A 75 -39.72 -11.44 -4.32
C ILE A 75 -41.16 -11.82 -4.70
N SER A 76 -41.34 -12.70 -5.69
CA SER A 76 -42.67 -13.16 -6.12
C SER A 76 -43.46 -13.84 -5.01
N ARG A 77 -42.78 -14.53 -4.08
CA ARG A 77 -43.41 -15.11 -2.88
C ARG A 77 -43.57 -14.07 -1.75
N ALA A 78 -42.58 -13.19 -1.57
CA ALA A 78 -42.62 -12.12 -0.59
C ALA A 78 -43.87 -11.25 -0.76
N LEU A 79 -44.08 -10.77 -1.98
CA LEU A 79 -45.16 -9.87 -2.38
C LEU A 79 -46.42 -10.59 -2.93
N MET A 80 -46.48 -11.93 -2.82
CA MET A 80 -47.60 -12.78 -3.24
C MET A 80 -48.10 -12.52 -4.68
N LEU A 81 -47.17 -12.32 -5.63
CA LEU A 81 -47.49 -11.83 -6.97
C LEU A 81 -48.26 -12.86 -7.82
N GLY A 82 -49.37 -12.42 -8.41
CA GLY A 82 -50.11 -13.18 -9.42
C GLY A 82 -49.41 -13.23 -10.78
N SER A 83 -49.83 -14.14 -11.66
CA SER A 83 -49.16 -14.46 -12.94
C SER A 83 -48.97 -13.30 -13.91
N SER A 84 -49.78 -12.23 -13.83
CA SER A 84 -49.58 -10.97 -14.57
C SER A 84 -48.40 -10.16 -14.01
N ARG A 85 -48.35 -10.00 -12.68
CA ARG A 85 -47.31 -9.26 -11.96
C ARG A 85 -45.96 -9.99 -11.98
N ILE A 86 -45.95 -11.33 -12.02
CA ILE A 86 -44.72 -12.10 -12.28
C ILE A 86 -44.15 -11.81 -13.68
N LYS A 87 -45.00 -11.66 -14.71
CA LYS A 87 -44.52 -11.27 -16.06
C LYS A 87 -43.96 -9.84 -16.08
N GLU A 88 -44.57 -8.93 -15.32
CA GLU A 88 -44.10 -7.55 -15.16
C GLU A 88 -42.76 -7.48 -14.42
N LEU A 89 -42.60 -8.24 -13.33
CA LEU A 89 -41.33 -8.38 -12.60
C LEU A 89 -40.21 -8.95 -13.48
N ALA A 90 -40.55 -9.82 -14.45
CA ALA A 90 -39.60 -10.44 -15.37
C ALA A 90 -39.24 -9.57 -16.61
N ILE A 91 -39.72 -8.32 -16.71
CA ILE A 91 -39.48 -7.45 -17.89
C ILE A 91 -38.00 -7.16 -18.13
N TYR A 92 -37.16 -7.13 -17.09
CA TYR A 92 -35.69 -6.95 -17.22
C TYR A 92 -34.99 -8.00 -18.12
N LYS A 93 -35.65 -9.14 -18.39
CA LYS A 93 -35.14 -10.19 -19.29
C LYS A 93 -35.33 -9.85 -20.78
N GLN A 94 -36.03 -8.76 -21.11
CA GLN A 94 -36.26 -8.33 -22.48
C GLN A 94 -35.10 -7.44 -22.96
N PRO A 95 -34.36 -7.82 -24.01
CA PRO A 95 -33.24 -7.02 -24.51
C PRO A 95 -33.68 -5.61 -24.96
N GLY A 96 -32.80 -4.63 -24.75
CA GLY A 96 -32.98 -3.26 -25.25
C GLY A 96 -33.79 -2.32 -24.34
N LEU A 97 -34.41 -2.80 -23.26
CA LEU A 97 -35.18 -1.93 -22.35
C LEU A 97 -34.31 -1.16 -21.34
N GLY A 98 -33.08 -1.61 -21.06
CA GLY A 98 -32.16 -0.95 -20.14
C GLY A 98 -32.61 -0.97 -18.67
N LEU A 99 -33.36 -2.00 -18.25
CA LEU A 99 -33.91 -2.16 -16.90
C LEU A 99 -33.26 -3.36 -16.21
N ASP A 100 -33.03 -3.25 -14.90
CA ASP A 100 -32.67 -4.39 -14.05
C ASP A 100 -33.89 -4.93 -13.24
N LEU A 101 -33.64 -5.94 -12.41
CA LEU A 101 -34.68 -6.55 -11.56
C LEU A 101 -35.21 -5.55 -10.51
N GLY A 102 -34.36 -4.68 -9.95
CA GLY A 102 -34.73 -3.65 -8.98
C GLY A 102 -35.64 -2.58 -9.58
N ASP A 103 -35.37 -2.13 -10.81
CA ASP A 103 -36.28 -1.22 -11.54
C ASP A 103 -37.66 -1.87 -11.76
N CYS A 104 -37.70 -3.19 -11.99
CA CYS A 104 -38.94 -3.94 -12.09
C CYS A 104 -39.66 -4.07 -10.72
N VAL A 105 -38.92 -4.25 -9.62
CA VAL A 105 -39.46 -4.25 -8.24
C VAL A 105 -40.07 -2.90 -7.87
N GLU A 106 -39.41 -1.80 -8.20
CA GLU A 106 -39.93 -0.44 -7.96
C GLU A 106 -41.23 -0.20 -8.72
N ARG A 107 -41.34 -0.64 -9.99
CA ARG A 107 -42.59 -0.55 -10.77
C ARG A 107 -43.71 -1.38 -10.16
N ILE A 108 -43.42 -2.60 -9.68
CA ILE A 108 -44.38 -3.42 -8.95
C ILE A 108 -44.88 -2.64 -7.73
N LEU A 109 -43.99 -2.18 -6.85
CA LEU A 109 -44.39 -1.56 -5.58
C LEU A 109 -44.97 -0.15 -5.74
N ASN A 110 -44.63 0.62 -6.77
CA ASN A 110 -45.32 1.88 -7.08
C ASN A 110 -46.78 1.65 -7.51
N ALA A 111 -47.07 0.56 -8.22
CA ALA A 111 -48.43 0.19 -8.63
C ALA A 111 -49.20 -0.62 -7.56
N THR A 112 -48.53 -1.16 -6.55
CA THR A 112 -49.14 -1.80 -5.38
C THR A 112 -48.21 -1.68 -4.17
N PRO A 113 -48.28 -0.56 -3.42
CA PRO A 113 -47.38 -0.34 -2.29
C PRO A 113 -47.53 -1.39 -1.18
N ASN A 114 -46.42 -1.67 -0.51
CA ASN A 114 -46.43 -2.34 0.79
C ASN A 114 -47.19 -1.48 1.83
N PRO A 115 -47.68 -2.07 2.93
CA PRO A 115 -48.23 -1.31 4.05
C PRO A 115 -47.22 -0.29 4.60
N ILE A 116 -47.70 0.86 5.07
CA ILE A 116 -46.88 1.82 5.80
C ILE A 116 -46.69 1.30 7.22
N PHE A 117 -45.44 1.19 7.66
CA PHE A 117 -45.05 0.78 9.01
C PHE A 117 -44.65 2.03 9.83
N PRO A 118 -44.81 2.01 11.17
CA PRO A 118 -44.25 3.05 12.03
C PRO A 118 -42.73 3.02 12.01
N GLU A 119 -42.08 4.14 12.34
CA GLU A 119 -40.61 4.30 12.39
C GLU A 119 -39.92 3.21 13.23
N THR A 120 -40.57 2.74 14.30
CA THR A 120 -40.09 1.63 15.16
C THR A 120 -40.04 0.26 14.48
N LEU A 121 -40.56 0.14 13.25
CA LEU A 121 -40.53 -1.05 12.41
C LEU A 121 -39.91 -0.77 11.02
N GLU A 122 -39.24 0.38 10.85
CA GLU A 122 -38.42 0.67 9.67
C GLU A 122 -37.30 -0.38 9.51
N VAL A 123 -36.84 -0.66 8.28
CA VAL A 123 -35.75 -1.60 8.03
C VAL A 123 -34.41 -0.88 8.20
N THR A 124 -33.48 -1.47 8.95
CA THR A 124 -32.17 -0.88 9.26
C THR A 124 -31.04 -1.58 8.51
N VAL A 125 -29.87 -0.93 8.42
CA VAL A 125 -28.67 -1.55 7.86
C VAL A 125 -28.19 -2.73 8.71
N GLU A 126 -28.40 -2.68 10.03
CA GLU A 126 -28.13 -3.78 10.96
C GLU A 126 -28.99 -5.02 10.63
N GLU A 127 -30.31 -4.86 10.50
CA GLU A 127 -31.21 -5.97 10.16
C GLU A 127 -30.84 -6.60 8.81
N ILE A 128 -30.48 -5.77 7.84
CA ILE A 128 -30.02 -6.20 6.52
C ILE A 128 -28.69 -6.96 6.59
N ASP A 129 -27.73 -6.49 7.39
CA ASP A 129 -26.43 -7.15 7.54
C ASP A 129 -26.56 -8.52 8.21
N GLU A 130 -27.38 -8.64 9.26
CA GLU A 130 -27.71 -9.91 9.92
C GLU A 130 -28.43 -10.88 8.98
N ALA A 131 -29.44 -10.39 8.24
CA ALA A 131 -30.19 -11.18 7.26
C ALA A 131 -29.28 -11.72 6.14
N LEU A 132 -28.40 -10.88 5.58
CA LEU A 132 -27.42 -11.27 4.56
C LEU A 132 -26.33 -12.18 5.14
N HIS A 133 -25.93 -11.99 6.39
CA HIS A 133 -24.99 -12.86 7.10
C HIS A 133 -25.57 -14.27 7.27
N SER A 134 -26.82 -14.40 7.74
CA SER A 134 -27.50 -15.71 7.87
C SER A 134 -27.63 -16.43 6.52
N VAL A 135 -28.01 -15.71 5.46
CA VAL A 135 -28.05 -16.26 4.09
C VAL A 135 -26.67 -16.73 3.61
N ALA A 136 -25.59 -16.05 4.00
CA ALA A 136 -24.22 -16.42 3.64
C ALA A 136 -23.65 -17.57 4.50
N ALA A 137 -23.98 -17.65 5.78
CA ALA A 137 -23.45 -18.66 6.71
C ALA A 137 -23.77 -20.09 6.25
N LYS A 138 -24.97 -20.27 5.67
CA LYS A 138 -25.46 -21.55 5.12
C LYS A 138 -24.88 -21.94 3.77
N VAL A 139 -23.93 -21.16 3.23
CA VAL A 139 -23.35 -21.37 1.91
C VAL A 139 -21.89 -21.80 2.04
N LYS A 140 -21.58 -23.01 1.56
CA LYS A 140 -20.25 -23.64 1.64
C LYS A 140 -19.10 -22.83 1.02
N TRP A 141 -19.41 -21.88 0.14
CA TRP A 141 -18.45 -21.00 -0.55
C TRP A 141 -18.19 -19.67 0.19
N SER A 142 -18.97 -19.32 1.21
CA SER A 142 -18.63 -18.21 2.13
C SER A 142 -17.39 -18.55 2.96
N SER A 143 -16.72 -17.55 3.52
CA SER A 143 -15.48 -17.74 4.29
C SER A 143 -15.70 -18.65 5.53
N PRO A 144 -14.65 -19.35 6.02
CA PRO A 144 -14.78 -20.23 7.18
C PRO A 144 -15.36 -19.53 8.42
N ALA A 145 -15.00 -18.27 8.66
CA ALA A 145 -15.51 -17.47 9.77
C ALA A 145 -17.02 -17.19 9.65
N ILE A 146 -17.50 -16.85 8.46
CA ILE A 146 -18.94 -16.64 8.19
C ILE A 146 -19.74 -17.92 8.37
N ARG A 147 -19.18 -19.09 8.04
CA ARG A 147 -19.88 -20.38 8.25
C ARG A 147 -19.84 -20.87 9.70
N ALA A 148 -18.80 -20.51 10.46
CA ALA A 148 -18.63 -20.94 11.84
C ALA A 148 -19.72 -20.39 12.78
N SER A 149 -20.30 -19.23 12.47
CA SER A 149 -21.38 -18.62 13.26
C SER A 149 -22.74 -19.33 13.16
N ASP A 150 -22.97 -20.19 12.16
CA ASP A 150 -24.21 -20.99 12.06
C ASP A 150 -24.25 -22.15 13.07
N ALA A 151 -23.08 -22.54 13.63
CA ALA A 151 -22.95 -23.69 14.53
C ALA A 151 -23.55 -23.48 15.94
N SER A 152 -23.90 -22.24 16.31
CA SER A 152 -24.43 -21.89 17.63
C SER A 152 -25.93 -21.60 17.66
N PHE A 153 -26.62 -21.53 16.51
CA PHE A 153 -28.04 -21.13 16.43
C PHE A 153 -28.95 -22.21 15.83
N ALA A 154 -29.96 -22.62 16.59
CA ALA A 154 -31.01 -23.51 16.10
C ALA A 154 -31.85 -22.81 15.02
N GLU A 155 -32.02 -23.48 13.87
CA GLU A 155 -32.88 -23.08 12.74
C GLU A 155 -32.85 -21.59 12.33
N SER A 156 -31.65 -20.98 12.28
CA SER A 156 -31.49 -19.61 11.76
C SER A 156 -32.22 -19.43 10.40
N PRO A 157 -33.05 -18.38 10.22
CA PRO A 157 -33.91 -18.24 9.06
C PRO A 157 -33.06 -17.93 7.82
N GLY A 158 -33.00 -18.88 6.89
CA GLY A 158 -32.24 -18.76 5.64
C GLY A 158 -32.89 -17.79 4.65
N ARG A 159 -33.01 -18.16 3.38
CA ARG A 159 -33.53 -17.27 2.32
C ARG A 159 -34.96 -16.74 2.52
N SER A 160 -35.69 -17.24 3.52
CA SER A 160 -36.97 -16.70 3.98
C SER A 160 -36.86 -15.34 4.67
N VAL A 161 -35.73 -15.00 5.33
CA VAL A 161 -35.56 -13.70 6.01
C VAL A 161 -35.71 -12.52 5.05
N LEU A 162 -35.20 -12.68 3.82
CA LEU A 162 -35.29 -11.70 2.75
C LEU A 162 -36.76 -11.39 2.39
N GLU A 163 -37.67 -12.38 2.47
CA GLU A 163 -39.08 -12.16 2.19
C GLU A 163 -39.77 -11.29 3.25
N THR A 164 -39.32 -11.34 4.50
CA THR A 164 -39.82 -10.46 5.57
C THR A 164 -39.39 -9.02 5.32
N ILE A 165 -38.14 -8.81 4.89
CA ILE A 165 -37.62 -7.48 4.53
C ILE A 165 -38.38 -6.91 3.32
N TYR A 166 -38.55 -7.68 2.23
CA TYR A 166 -39.27 -7.23 1.03
C TYR A 166 -40.73 -6.78 1.27
N ARG A 167 -41.37 -7.22 2.37
CA ARG A 167 -42.73 -6.81 2.77
C ARG A 167 -42.79 -5.48 3.55
N ARG A 168 -41.65 -4.98 4.03
CA ARG A 168 -41.51 -3.76 4.84
C ARG A 168 -40.88 -2.57 4.09
N LEU A 169 -40.14 -2.82 3.01
CA LEU A 169 -39.48 -1.77 2.23
C LEU A 169 -40.47 -0.96 1.37
N SER A 170 -40.15 0.31 1.12
CA SER A 170 -40.82 1.11 0.08
C SER A 170 -40.41 0.64 -1.32
N ALA A 171 -41.06 1.17 -2.37
CA ALA A 171 -40.73 0.82 -3.76
C ALA A 171 -39.26 1.12 -4.13
N ARG A 172 -38.76 2.28 -3.72
CA ARG A 172 -37.37 2.72 -3.92
C ARG A 172 -36.40 1.87 -3.11
N ASP A 173 -36.70 1.66 -1.83
CA ASP A 173 -35.76 0.95 -0.97
C ASP A 173 -35.70 -0.55 -1.35
N ALA A 174 -36.81 -1.12 -1.85
CA ALA A 174 -36.83 -2.46 -2.41
C ALA A 174 -35.99 -2.59 -3.72
N LYS A 175 -35.90 -1.55 -4.56
CA LYS A 175 -34.97 -1.49 -5.70
C LYS A 175 -33.53 -1.56 -5.22
N TRP A 176 -33.14 -0.75 -4.24
CA TRP A 176 -31.79 -0.74 -3.69
C TRP A 176 -31.44 -2.01 -2.92
N PHE A 177 -32.38 -2.61 -2.19
CA PHE A 177 -32.19 -3.92 -1.56
C PHE A 177 -32.05 -5.04 -2.60
N THR A 178 -32.76 -4.96 -3.72
CA THR A 178 -32.59 -5.90 -4.84
C THR A 178 -31.18 -5.85 -5.41
N ARG A 179 -30.68 -4.63 -5.68
CA ARG A 179 -29.31 -4.38 -6.13
C ARG A 179 -28.26 -4.84 -5.10
N LEU A 180 -28.50 -4.58 -3.81
CA LEU A 180 -27.65 -5.00 -2.69
C LEU A 180 -27.51 -6.54 -2.58
N VAL A 181 -28.63 -7.27 -2.66
CA VAL A 181 -28.64 -8.75 -2.60
C VAL A 181 -27.92 -9.35 -3.81
N LEU A 182 -27.94 -8.69 -4.97
CA LEU A 182 -27.19 -9.08 -6.16
C LEU A 182 -25.72 -8.61 -6.15
N LYS A 183 -25.36 -7.68 -5.25
CA LYS A 183 -24.06 -6.98 -5.17
C LYS A 183 -23.73 -6.18 -6.43
N ASP A 184 -24.73 -5.55 -7.02
CA ASP A 184 -24.59 -4.78 -8.26
C ASP A 184 -25.33 -3.44 -8.16
N PHE A 185 -24.57 -2.36 -7.91
CA PHE A 185 -25.08 -0.99 -7.89
C PHE A 185 -24.80 -0.23 -9.20
N GLN A 186 -24.43 -0.90 -10.30
CA GLN A 186 -24.04 -0.22 -11.55
C GLN A 186 -25.12 0.80 -12.02
N PRO A 187 -24.71 2.00 -12.48
CA PRO A 187 -23.34 2.44 -12.78
C PRO A 187 -22.57 3.04 -11.58
N LEU A 188 -23.07 2.91 -10.34
CA LEU A 188 -22.33 3.40 -9.16
C LEU A 188 -21.08 2.54 -8.89
N ALA A 189 -19.98 3.23 -8.64
CA ALA A 189 -18.74 2.65 -8.14
C ALA A 189 -18.25 3.52 -6.97
N PHE A 190 -18.43 3.06 -5.74
CA PHE A 190 -17.90 3.72 -4.56
C PHE A 190 -16.43 3.35 -4.40
N ASP A 191 -15.56 4.24 -4.88
CA ASP A 191 -14.13 4.05 -5.03
C ASP A 191 -13.38 4.12 -3.67
N ALA A 192 -13.57 3.07 -2.87
CA ALA A 192 -12.94 2.87 -1.57
C ALA A 192 -11.43 2.59 -1.67
N TYR A 193 -10.64 3.62 -1.99
CA TYR A 193 -9.19 3.61 -1.86
C TYR A 193 -8.79 3.99 -0.43
N GLN A 194 -7.86 3.25 0.19
CA GLN A 194 -7.18 3.72 1.39
C GLN A 194 -6.21 4.85 1.00
N VAL A 195 -6.65 6.10 1.19
CA VAL A 195 -5.80 7.28 0.97
C VAL A 195 -4.99 7.55 2.24
N GLN A 196 -3.67 7.39 2.15
CA GLN A 196 -2.74 7.77 3.21
C GLN A 196 -1.95 9.01 2.77
N ILE A 197 -2.06 10.10 3.52
CA ILE A 197 -1.33 11.34 3.25
C ILE A 197 0.08 11.23 3.86
N ILE A 198 1.10 11.52 3.05
CA ILE A 198 2.50 11.50 3.48
C ILE A 198 3.11 12.88 3.19
N ASN A 199 3.28 13.69 4.24
CA ASN A 199 3.87 15.03 4.11
C ASN A 199 5.36 14.92 3.80
N THR A 200 5.74 15.15 2.55
CA THR A 200 7.12 15.04 2.03
C THR A 200 8.11 16.06 2.62
N ASN A 201 7.62 17.08 3.35
CA ASN A 201 8.48 18.01 4.09
C ASN A 201 8.91 17.45 5.46
N HIS A 202 8.30 16.36 5.93
CA HIS A 202 8.65 15.74 7.21
C HIS A 202 9.91 14.86 7.08
N PRO A 203 10.90 14.92 8.01
CA PRO A 203 12.12 14.12 7.91
C PRO A 203 11.91 12.60 7.78
N MET A 204 10.82 12.08 8.35
CA MET A 204 10.47 10.65 8.28
C MET A 204 9.49 10.28 7.16
N ALA A 205 9.22 11.16 6.20
CA ALA A 205 8.30 10.89 5.08
C ALA A 205 8.70 9.64 4.27
N ALA A 206 10.00 9.40 4.09
CA ALA A 206 10.52 8.19 3.45
C ALA A 206 10.21 6.92 4.26
N SER A 207 10.34 6.98 5.60
CA SER A 207 10.04 5.87 6.51
C SER A 207 8.54 5.54 6.50
N ALA A 208 7.68 6.55 6.60
CA ALA A 208 6.23 6.40 6.45
C ALA A 208 5.84 5.74 5.10
N LEU A 209 6.49 6.13 4.00
CA LEU A 209 6.27 5.52 2.68
C LEU A 209 6.77 4.07 2.62
N ARG A 210 7.91 3.74 3.24
CA ARG A 210 8.38 2.33 3.33
C ARG A 210 7.39 1.48 4.12
N ASN A 211 6.87 1.97 5.24
CA ASN A 211 5.92 1.22 6.09
C ASN A 211 4.58 0.99 5.37
N ALA A 212 4.04 2.02 4.72
CA ALA A 212 2.84 1.91 3.87
C ALA A 212 3.03 0.89 2.75
N PHE A 213 4.21 0.90 2.11
CA PHE A 213 4.52 0.02 1.00
C PHE A 213 4.84 -1.43 1.43
N ALA A 214 5.49 -1.61 2.58
CA ALA A 214 5.72 -2.92 3.21
C ALA A 214 4.39 -3.60 3.53
N LYS A 215 3.43 -2.87 4.12
CA LYS A 215 2.08 -3.38 4.36
C LYS A 215 1.43 -3.86 3.05
N VAL A 216 1.46 -3.04 1.99
CA VAL A 216 0.91 -3.42 0.67
C VAL A 216 1.57 -4.69 0.09
N ILE A 217 2.85 -4.95 0.39
CA ILE A 217 3.53 -6.19 -0.03
C ILE A 217 3.07 -7.39 0.81
N THR A 218 2.95 -7.26 2.14
CA THR A 218 2.44 -8.31 3.04
C THR A 218 0.97 -8.63 2.73
N ASP A 219 0.14 -7.62 2.46
CA ASP A 219 -1.24 -7.71 1.94
C ASP A 219 -1.32 -8.28 0.50
N ARG A 220 -0.21 -8.80 -0.05
CA ARG A 220 -0.04 -9.41 -1.39
C ARG A 220 -0.57 -8.57 -2.56
N SER A 221 -0.62 -7.25 -2.39
CA SER A 221 -1.22 -6.29 -3.33
C SER A 221 -0.21 -5.76 -4.37
N GLU A 222 -0.72 -5.21 -5.47
CA GLU A 222 0.09 -4.86 -6.66
C GLU A 222 1.15 -3.77 -6.39
N GLY A 223 0.80 -2.78 -5.55
CA GLY A 223 1.66 -1.65 -5.22
C GLY A 223 0.87 -0.38 -4.88
N LEU A 224 1.57 0.75 -4.77
CA LEU A 224 0.99 2.06 -4.48
C LEU A 224 0.92 2.95 -5.73
N VAL A 225 -0.10 3.82 -5.78
CA VAL A 225 -0.19 4.92 -6.74
C VAL A 225 -0.04 6.23 -5.98
N LEU A 226 1.19 6.77 -5.99
CA LEU A 226 1.50 8.03 -5.33
C LEU A 226 0.97 9.18 -6.20
N LYS A 227 0.16 10.04 -5.60
CA LYS A 227 -0.39 11.25 -6.21
C LYS A 227 0.17 12.45 -5.45
N ALA A 228 0.46 13.55 -6.15
CA ALA A 228 0.71 14.82 -5.49
C ALA A 228 -0.61 15.35 -4.88
N ASP A 229 -0.55 16.14 -3.82
CA ASP A 229 -1.70 16.92 -3.36
C ASP A 229 -1.91 18.14 -4.27
N GLN A 230 -2.41 17.87 -5.48
CA GLN A 230 -2.71 18.84 -6.52
C GLN A 230 -3.87 18.35 -7.39
N PRO A 231 -4.71 19.24 -7.94
CA PRO A 231 -5.77 18.86 -8.86
C PRO A 231 -5.20 18.14 -10.08
N TYR A 232 -5.95 17.16 -10.60
CA TYR A 232 -5.52 16.35 -11.75
C TYR A 232 -5.29 17.22 -12.99
N PHE A 233 -6.26 18.08 -13.29
CA PHE A 233 -6.19 19.06 -14.37
C PHE A 233 -5.69 20.42 -13.87
N ASN A 234 -4.88 21.08 -14.69
CA ASN A 234 -4.40 22.45 -14.44
C ASN A 234 -5.14 23.44 -15.36
N PHE A 235 -6.26 23.96 -14.87
CA PHE A 235 -7.04 24.97 -15.59
C PHE A 235 -6.36 26.34 -15.69
N HIS A 236 -5.32 26.60 -14.89
CA HIS A 236 -4.60 27.88 -14.84
C HIS A 236 -3.42 27.96 -15.81
N ASN A 237 -2.94 26.83 -16.35
CA ASN A 237 -1.80 26.81 -17.27
C ASN A 237 -1.98 25.79 -18.39
N HIS A 238 -2.60 26.23 -19.49
CA HIS A 238 -2.87 25.41 -20.68
C HIS A 238 -1.61 24.82 -21.35
N LYS A 239 -0.39 25.27 -21.01
CA LYS A 239 0.87 24.65 -21.48
C LYS A 239 1.27 23.40 -20.70
N ARG A 240 0.63 23.12 -19.56
CA ARG A 240 0.76 21.89 -18.77
C ARG A 240 -0.63 21.48 -18.25
N PRO A 241 -1.53 20.95 -19.09
CA PRO A 241 -2.93 20.69 -18.72
C PRO A 241 -3.11 19.65 -17.61
N PHE A 242 -2.06 18.88 -17.27
CA PHE A 242 -2.02 17.97 -16.13
C PHE A 242 -1.01 18.48 -15.10
N SER A 243 -1.47 18.70 -13.86
CA SER A 243 -0.62 19.04 -12.72
C SER A 243 -0.13 17.77 -12.01
N ASN A 244 -1.03 16.83 -11.75
CA ASN A 244 -0.74 15.65 -10.95
C ASN A 244 -0.04 14.56 -11.78
N HIS A 245 1.19 14.22 -11.40
CA HIS A 245 2.00 13.18 -12.05
C HIS A 245 1.98 11.91 -11.19
N CYS A 246 1.01 11.02 -11.44
CA CYS A 246 0.84 9.78 -10.68
C CYS A 246 2.05 8.83 -10.84
N ILE A 247 2.75 8.52 -9.76
CA ILE A 247 3.87 7.57 -9.74
C ILE A 247 3.35 6.19 -9.30
N LYS A 248 3.60 5.15 -10.10
CA LYS A 248 3.34 3.76 -9.71
C LYS A 248 4.56 3.21 -8.98
N LEU A 249 4.43 2.92 -7.68
CA LEU A 249 5.46 2.28 -6.87
C LEU A 249 5.12 0.79 -6.72
N LYS A 250 5.96 -0.09 -7.27
CA LYS A 250 5.77 -1.55 -7.26
C LYS A 250 7.01 -2.30 -6.79
N LYS A 251 6.81 -3.54 -6.35
CA LYS A 251 7.83 -4.40 -5.74
C LYS A 251 8.94 -4.75 -6.73
N ASP A 252 8.57 -5.09 -7.96
CA ASP A 252 9.45 -5.43 -9.08
C ASP A 252 10.37 -4.28 -9.54
N TYR A 253 10.02 -3.03 -9.19
CA TYR A 253 10.81 -1.84 -9.52
C TYR A 253 11.94 -1.56 -8.51
N ILE A 254 11.99 -2.27 -7.37
CA ILE A 254 12.94 -1.96 -6.28
C ILE A 254 14.10 -2.95 -6.26
N GLY A 255 15.31 -2.41 -6.42
CA GLY A 255 16.57 -3.14 -6.21
C GLY A 255 16.59 -4.47 -6.97
N ARG A 256 16.71 -5.57 -6.22
CA ARG A 256 16.71 -6.96 -6.73
C ARG A 256 15.39 -7.71 -6.52
N PHE A 257 14.30 -7.03 -6.18
CA PHE A 257 13.03 -7.71 -5.86
C PHE A 257 12.30 -8.13 -7.14
N GLY A 258 11.67 -9.30 -7.07
CA GLY A 258 11.03 -9.94 -8.22
C GLY A 258 12.00 -10.55 -9.22
N GLU A 259 13.33 -10.48 -9.01
CA GLU A 259 14.32 -11.19 -9.84
C GLU A 259 14.09 -12.70 -9.79
N VAL A 260 13.97 -13.31 -10.97
CA VAL A 260 13.89 -14.76 -11.15
C VAL A 260 15.25 -15.30 -11.59
N GLY A 261 15.87 -14.63 -12.58
CA GLY A 261 17.15 -15.00 -13.17
C GLY A 261 17.12 -15.00 -14.70
N ASP A 262 18.12 -15.64 -15.30
CA ASP A 262 18.38 -15.63 -16.74
C ASP A 262 17.51 -16.62 -17.52
N PHE A 263 16.98 -16.19 -18.66
CA PHE A 263 16.17 -16.98 -19.60
C PHE A 263 16.71 -16.84 -21.04
N ALA A 264 16.56 -17.89 -21.84
CA ALA A 264 16.91 -17.86 -23.26
C ALA A 264 15.77 -17.24 -24.07
N VAL A 265 16.10 -16.30 -24.95
CA VAL A 265 15.19 -15.74 -25.95
C VAL A 265 15.18 -16.66 -27.16
N VAL A 266 14.30 -17.66 -27.15
CA VAL A 266 14.29 -18.76 -28.14
C VAL A 266 13.74 -18.37 -29.51
N GLY A 267 12.97 -17.29 -29.57
CA GLY A 267 12.35 -16.81 -30.80
C GLY A 267 11.59 -15.49 -30.64
N ALA A 268 10.94 -15.05 -31.71
CA ALA A 268 10.18 -13.80 -31.72
C ALA A 268 8.98 -13.83 -32.67
N GLY A 269 8.01 -12.96 -32.37
CA GLY A 269 6.82 -12.69 -33.16
C GLY A 269 6.63 -11.18 -33.42
N PHE A 270 5.75 -10.84 -34.36
CA PHE A 270 5.48 -9.47 -34.79
C PHE A 270 3.99 -9.12 -34.72
N SER A 271 3.68 -7.97 -34.13
CA SER A 271 2.35 -7.37 -34.09
C SER A 271 2.41 -5.95 -34.65
N ALA A 272 1.77 -5.72 -35.80
CA ALA A 272 1.67 -4.40 -36.41
C ALA A 272 0.94 -3.39 -35.51
N ALA A 273 0.03 -3.85 -34.66
CA ALA A 273 -0.63 -3.00 -33.67
C ALA A 273 0.36 -2.51 -32.61
N LYS A 274 1.20 -3.40 -32.08
CA LYS A 274 2.23 -3.05 -31.09
C LYS A 274 3.38 -2.25 -31.71
N ALA A 275 3.79 -2.56 -32.94
CA ALA A 275 4.88 -1.88 -33.63
C ALA A 275 4.65 -0.36 -33.71
N ARG A 276 3.40 0.08 -33.95
CA ARG A 276 2.99 1.50 -33.97
C ARG A 276 3.11 2.23 -32.62
N SER A 277 3.38 1.52 -31.52
CA SER A 277 3.65 2.14 -30.21
C SER A 277 5.13 2.46 -29.97
N TYR A 278 6.03 2.05 -30.87
CA TYR A 278 7.45 2.36 -30.82
C TYR A 278 7.85 3.32 -31.94
N ASN A 279 8.68 4.32 -31.64
CA ASN A 279 9.30 5.17 -32.64
C ASN A 279 10.59 4.50 -33.18
N ILE A 280 10.40 3.41 -33.92
CA ILE A 280 11.46 2.56 -34.53
C ILE A 280 11.05 2.18 -35.96
N ASP A 281 11.79 2.67 -36.95
CA ASP A 281 11.60 2.30 -38.36
C ASP A 281 11.95 0.82 -38.63
N ASN A 282 11.21 0.19 -39.53
CA ASN A 282 11.46 -1.18 -40.02
C ASN A 282 11.57 -2.25 -38.91
N LEU A 283 10.88 -2.06 -37.78
CA LEU A 283 10.88 -2.97 -36.64
C LEU A 283 10.38 -4.37 -37.04
N LYS A 284 11.21 -5.40 -36.84
CA LYS A 284 10.92 -6.80 -37.24
C LYS A 284 10.21 -7.63 -36.18
N TRP A 285 10.37 -7.27 -34.91
CA TRP A 285 9.91 -8.07 -33.75
C TRP A 285 9.31 -7.17 -32.68
N THR A 286 8.26 -7.65 -32.01
CA THR A 286 7.59 -6.92 -30.92
C THR A 286 7.34 -7.80 -29.70
N HIS A 287 7.35 -9.12 -29.86
CA HIS A 287 7.05 -10.10 -28.82
C HIS A 287 8.17 -11.12 -28.83
N PHE A 288 8.81 -11.32 -27.67
CA PHE A 288 9.98 -12.18 -27.50
C PHE A 288 9.60 -13.40 -26.65
N TYR A 289 9.95 -14.58 -27.14
CA TYR A 289 9.65 -15.84 -26.50
C TYR A 289 10.78 -16.20 -25.54
N VAL A 290 10.48 -16.30 -24.24
CA VAL A 290 11.47 -16.65 -23.21
C VAL A 290 11.23 -18.07 -22.67
N GLY A 291 12.32 -18.84 -22.60
CA GLY A 291 12.30 -20.24 -22.18
C GLY A 291 13.45 -20.63 -21.26
N CYS A 292 13.20 -21.68 -20.49
CA CYS A 292 14.22 -22.37 -19.69
C CYS A 292 14.90 -23.45 -20.53
N ILE A 293 16.13 -23.84 -20.17
CA ILE A 293 16.88 -24.90 -20.87
C ILE A 293 16.70 -26.25 -20.18
N ASP A 294 16.23 -27.27 -20.91
CA ASP A 294 15.84 -28.55 -20.33
C ASP A 294 17.01 -29.54 -20.26
N ASN A 295 17.94 -29.46 -21.20
CA ASN A 295 19.07 -30.39 -21.34
C ASN A 295 20.45 -29.74 -21.12
N ARG A 296 20.56 -28.69 -20.29
CA ARG A 296 21.79 -27.87 -20.08
C ARG A 296 23.09 -28.68 -20.00
N GLU A 297 23.11 -29.70 -19.13
CA GLU A 297 24.29 -30.54 -18.92
C GLU A 297 24.67 -31.35 -20.17
N GLN A 298 23.70 -31.69 -21.02
CA GLN A 298 23.96 -32.41 -22.27
C GLN A 298 24.56 -31.49 -23.33
N VAL A 299 24.07 -30.26 -23.43
CA VAL A 299 24.64 -29.22 -24.29
C VAL A 299 26.08 -28.93 -23.87
N LYS A 300 26.31 -28.61 -22.59
CA LYS A 300 27.64 -28.27 -22.05
C LYS A 300 28.67 -29.41 -22.12
N ARG A 301 28.24 -30.67 -22.22
CA ARG A 301 29.15 -31.84 -22.13
C ARG A 301 29.29 -32.66 -23.42
N TRP A 302 28.31 -32.63 -24.32
CA TRP A 302 28.29 -33.44 -25.54
C TRP A 302 27.89 -32.67 -26.80
N ASP A 303 27.79 -31.33 -26.74
CA ASP A 303 27.35 -30.47 -27.86
C ASP A 303 25.98 -30.88 -28.44
N ALA A 304 25.10 -31.37 -27.55
CA ALA A 304 23.75 -31.80 -27.89
C ALA A 304 22.89 -30.60 -28.33
N THR A 305 21.94 -30.83 -29.24
CA THR A 305 20.94 -29.82 -29.63
C THR A 305 20.21 -29.29 -28.39
N PRO A 306 20.23 -27.97 -28.12
CA PRO A 306 19.59 -27.41 -26.93
C PRO A 306 18.07 -27.51 -27.04
N GLU A 307 17.46 -28.06 -25.99
CA GLU A 307 16.01 -28.15 -25.80
C GLU A 307 15.56 -27.08 -24.81
N PHE A 308 14.51 -26.33 -25.16
CA PHE A 308 13.98 -25.25 -24.34
C PHE A 308 12.46 -25.35 -24.18
N THR A 309 11.97 -25.21 -22.95
CA THR A 309 10.55 -25.07 -22.63
C THR A 309 10.20 -23.58 -22.50
N VAL A 310 9.28 -23.10 -23.34
CA VAL A 310 8.77 -21.71 -23.34
C VAL A 310 7.86 -21.50 -22.15
N ILE A 311 8.15 -20.48 -21.35
CA ILE A 311 7.40 -20.15 -20.13
C ILE A 311 6.48 -18.96 -20.37
N ASN A 312 6.98 -17.91 -21.03
CA ASN A 312 6.27 -16.66 -21.24
C ASN A 312 6.63 -16.01 -22.59
N VAL A 313 5.81 -15.03 -22.99
CA VAL A 313 6.12 -14.07 -24.06
C VAL A 313 6.17 -12.68 -23.45
N VAL A 314 7.17 -11.89 -23.83
CA VAL A 314 7.45 -10.57 -23.24
C VAL A 314 7.69 -9.49 -24.29
N GLU A 315 7.42 -8.25 -23.89
CA GLU A 315 7.66 -7.05 -24.70
C GLU A 315 8.81 -6.24 -24.10
N LEU A 316 9.66 -5.66 -24.94
CA LEU A 316 10.69 -4.72 -24.51
C LEU A 316 10.13 -3.29 -24.51
N ASN A 317 10.60 -2.42 -23.62
CA ASN A 317 10.41 -0.97 -23.77
C ASN A 317 11.28 -0.44 -24.94
N GLU A 318 10.99 0.76 -25.45
CA GLU A 318 11.66 1.28 -26.65
C GLU A 318 13.19 1.37 -26.52
N ALA A 319 13.70 1.74 -25.35
CA ALA A 319 15.15 1.87 -25.11
C ALA A 319 15.83 0.48 -25.12
N MET A 320 15.25 -0.50 -24.43
CA MET A 320 15.74 -1.88 -24.44
C MET A 320 15.60 -2.52 -25.83
N LEU A 321 14.53 -2.24 -26.56
CA LEU A 321 14.32 -2.72 -27.92
C LEU A 321 15.33 -2.13 -28.91
N LYS A 322 15.62 -0.82 -28.82
CA LYS A 322 16.71 -0.18 -29.59
C LYS A 322 18.07 -0.83 -29.26
N THR A 323 18.35 -1.05 -27.99
CA THR A 323 19.59 -1.70 -27.53
C THR A 323 19.69 -3.16 -28.00
N PHE A 324 18.58 -3.91 -27.98
CA PHE A 324 18.51 -5.27 -28.50
C PHE A 324 18.84 -5.31 -29.99
N LEU A 325 18.27 -4.40 -30.78
CA LEU A 325 18.48 -4.34 -32.23
C LEU A 325 19.89 -3.84 -32.63
N SER A 326 20.58 -3.12 -31.75
CA SER A 326 21.93 -2.60 -32.02
C SER A 326 23.08 -3.45 -31.47
N CYS A 327 22.87 -4.17 -30.36
CA CYS A 327 23.96 -4.81 -29.60
C CYS A 327 23.90 -6.35 -29.62
N THR A 328 22.71 -6.94 -29.49
CA THR A 328 22.51 -8.37 -29.80
C THR A 328 22.37 -8.53 -31.31
N SER A 329 23.17 -9.41 -31.90
CA SER A 329 23.07 -9.78 -33.32
C SER A 329 22.49 -11.19 -33.45
N PRO A 330 21.19 -11.40 -33.14
CA PRO A 330 20.58 -12.71 -33.13
C PRO A 330 20.54 -13.30 -34.54
N LYS A 331 20.50 -14.64 -34.61
CA LYS A 331 20.48 -15.41 -35.86
C LYS A 331 19.08 -16.01 -36.08
N PRO A 332 18.12 -15.25 -36.65
CA PRO A 332 16.76 -15.72 -36.88
C PRO A 332 16.69 -16.71 -38.06
N ILE A 333 15.86 -17.73 -37.91
CA ILE A 333 15.38 -18.59 -38.99
C ILE A 333 13.86 -18.81 -38.86
N PRO A 334 13.13 -19.12 -39.94
CA PRO A 334 11.73 -19.53 -39.86
C PRO A 334 11.56 -20.74 -38.91
N VAL A 335 10.46 -20.79 -38.18
CA VAL A 335 10.22 -21.84 -37.16
C VAL A 335 10.13 -23.21 -37.80
N GLU A 336 9.56 -23.29 -39.01
CA GLU A 336 9.43 -24.50 -39.83
C GLU A 336 10.78 -25.06 -40.30
N GLY A 337 11.82 -24.21 -40.34
CA GLY A 337 13.18 -24.58 -40.70
C GLY A 337 14.09 -24.84 -39.50
N ASN A 338 13.57 -24.81 -38.27
CA ASN A 338 14.41 -24.92 -37.08
C ASN A 338 14.84 -26.35 -36.76
N VAL A 339 16.12 -26.63 -37.02
CA VAL A 339 16.82 -27.87 -36.64
C VAL A 339 17.95 -27.63 -35.62
N LYS A 340 18.14 -26.38 -35.15
CA LYS A 340 19.27 -25.99 -34.29
C LYS A 340 18.89 -25.80 -32.82
N THR A 341 17.63 -25.53 -32.52
CA THR A 341 17.09 -25.56 -31.17
C THR A 341 15.77 -26.32 -31.20
N LYS A 342 15.42 -27.04 -30.14
CA LYS A 342 14.10 -27.66 -29.99
C LYS A 342 13.28 -26.80 -29.03
N VAL A 343 12.13 -26.32 -29.48
CA VAL A 343 11.28 -25.41 -28.71
C VAL A 343 9.99 -26.13 -28.32
N ILE A 344 9.80 -26.31 -27.01
CA ILE A 344 8.61 -26.92 -26.42
C ILE A 344 7.69 -25.78 -25.98
N PHE A 345 6.55 -25.64 -26.65
CA PHE A 345 5.52 -24.67 -26.27
C PHE A 345 4.69 -25.23 -25.13
N ALA A 346 4.95 -24.75 -23.91
CA ALA A 346 4.12 -25.08 -22.76
C ALA A 346 2.74 -24.40 -22.91
N ALA A 347 1.68 -25.11 -22.56
CA ALA A 347 0.35 -24.88 -23.15
C ALA A 347 -0.33 -23.58 -22.69
N GLY A 348 -0.58 -22.66 -23.64
CA GLY A 348 -1.37 -21.44 -23.42
C GLY A 348 -1.72 -20.72 -24.73
N ALA A 349 -2.79 -19.93 -24.72
CA ALA A 349 -3.25 -19.20 -25.92
C ALA A 349 -2.43 -17.92 -26.15
N GLN A 350 -1.38 -18.01 -26.97
CA GLN A 350 -0.58 -16.84 -27.35
C GLN A 350 -1.25 -16.03 -28.45
N THR A 351 -1.36 -14.71 -28.21
CA THR A 351 -2.07 -13.75 -29.06
C THR A 351 -1.31 -13.31 -30.31
N VAL A 352 0.00 -13.56 -30.35
CA VAL A 352 0.89 -13.29 -31.48
C VAL A 352 1.77 -14.52 -31.67
N PRO A 353 1.83 -15.12 -32.88
CA PRO A 353 2.62 -16.32 -33.12
C PRO A 353 4.12 -16.03 -33.15
N MET A 354 4.93 -17.02 -32.76
CA MET A 354 6.36 -17.03 -33.03
C MET A 354 6.60 -17.24 -34.53
N THR A 355 7.24 -16.29 -35.20
CA THR A 355 7.51 -16.34 -36.65
C THR A 355 8.97 -16.63 -36.97
N VAL A 356 9.87 -16.43 -36.02
CA VAL A 356 11.27 -16.88 -36.11
C VAL A 356 11.72 -17.56 -34.82
N ALA A 357 12.55 -18.59 -34.97
CA ALA A 357 13.39 -19.10 -33.90
C ALA A 357 14.80 -18.49 -34.00
N PHE A 358 15.48 -18.31 -32.88
CA PHE A 358 16.87 -17.87 -32.84
C PHE A 358 17.79 -19.08 -32.68
N THR A 359 18.71 -19.30 -33.63
CA THR A 359 19.65 -20.45 -33.58
C THR A 359 20.79 -20.28 -32.58
N ASP A 360 20.80 -19.14 -31.90
CA ASP A 360 21.83 -18.66 -30.99
C ASP A 360 21.11 -17.70 -30.03
N PRO A 361 20.33 -18.24 -29.07
CA PRO A 361 19.42 -17.44 -28.25
C PRO A 361 20.12 -16.38 -27.39
N PRO A 362 19.74 -15.09 -27.51
CA PRO A 362 20.12 -14.07 -26.55
C PRO A 362 19.64 -14.39 -25.12
N VAL A 363 20.24 -13.78 -24.11
CA VAL A 363 19.88 -13.97 -22.70
C VAL A 363 19.21 -12.73 -22.11
N PHE A 364 18.05 -12.93 -21.48
CA PHE A 364 17.32 -11.91 -20.73
C PHE A 364 17.29 -12.26 -19.24
N ASP A 365 17.64 -11.30 -18.39
CA ASP A 365 17.37 -11.34 -16.95
C ASP A 365 15.89 -10.95 -16.72
N MET A 366 15.15 -11.83 -16.07
CA MET A 366 13.70 -11.79 -15.96
C MET A 366 13.23 -11.47 -14.54
N ARG A 367 12.19 -10.63 -14.46
CA ARG A 367 11.43 -10.34 -13.24
C ARG A 367 9.96 -10.71 -13.36
N CYS A 368 9.33 -11.04 -12.24
CA CYS A 368 7.90 -11.27 -12.14
C CYS A 368 7.32 -10.67 -10.84
N PHE A 369 6.01 -10.42 -10.81
CA PHE A 369 5.32 -10.01 -9.59
C PHE A 369 5.11 -11.18 -8.63
N SER A 370 4.66 -12.31 -9.19
CA SER A 370 4.51 -13.60 -8.51
C SER A 370 4.66 -14.72 -9.54
N PHE A 371 4.50 -15.97 -9.10
CA PHE A 371 4.24 -17.09 -10.00
C PHE A 371 2.73 -17.33 -10.11
N ASP A 372 2.32 -18.00 -11.18
CA ASP A 372 0.96 -18.51 -11.38
C ASP A 372 0.99 -19.85 -12.14
N LYS A 373 -0.15 -20.53 -12.22
CA LYS A 373 -0.34 -21.68 -13.11
C LYS A 373 -1.49 -21.34 -14.05
N ALA A 374 -1.33 -21.54 -15.35
CA ALA A 374 -2.46 -21.43 -16.27
C ALA A 374 -3.49 -22.54 -15.96
N GLY A 375 -4.77 -22.29 -16.20
CA GLY A 375 -5.87 -23.21 -15.84
C GLY A 375 -5.87 -24.57 -16.55
N ASN A 376 -4.88 -24.82 -17.40
CA ASN A 376 -4.66 -26.02 -18.20
C ASN A 376 -3.22 -26.58 -18.06
N THR A 377 -2.49 -26.19 -17.00
CA THR A 377 -1.08 -26.54 -16.79
C THR A 377 -0.75 -26.81 -15.32
N ASP A 378 -0.11 -27.94 -15.03
CA ASP A 378 0.31 -28.29 -13.66
C ASP A 378 1.63 -27.63 -13.20
N TRP A 379 2.28 -26.84 -14.06
CA TRP A 379 3.57 -26.16 -13.81
C TRP A 379 3.41 -24.64 -13.65
N TRP A 380 4.41 -23.99 -13.06
CA TRP A 380 4.46 -22.57 -12.75
C TRP A 380 5.01 -21.70 -13.88
N SER A 381 4.25 -20.68 -14.27
CA SER A 381 4.63 -19.56 -15.14
C SER A 381 4.97 -18.29 -14.35
N LEU A 382 5.59 -17.31 -15.02
CA LEU A 382 5.81 -15.98 -14.44
C LEU A 382 4.54 -15.13 -14.58
N ARG A 383 4.04 -14.58 -13.48
CA ARG A 383 2.92 -13.62 -13.47
C ARG A 383 3.43 -12.19 -13.62
N PHE A 384 2.88 -11.48 -14.60
CA PHE A 384 3.34 -10.14 -15.03
C PHE A 384 4.87 -10.08 -15.28
N PRO A 385 5.40 -10.87 -16.23
CA PRO A 385 6.82 -10.92 -16.53
C PRO A 385 7.32 -9.61 -17.13
N SER A 386 8.53 -9.20 -16.76
CA SER A 386 9.25 -8.07 -17.36
C SER A 386 10.74 -8.38 -17.51
N VAL A 387 11.38 -7.79 -18.53
CA VAL A 387 12.82 -7.93 -18.74
C VAL A 387 13.54 -6.84 -17.93
N ALA A 388 14.43 -7.24 -17.03
CA ALA A 388 15.24 -6.33 -16.23
C ALA A 388 16.51 -5.88 -16.95
N LYS A 389 17.22 -6.83 -17.58
CA LYS A 389 18.46 -6.59 -18.29
C LYS A 389 18.57 -7.51 -19.52
N ILE A 390 19.19 -7.01 -20.58
CA ILE A 390 19.69 -7.82 -21.69
C ILE A 390 21.15 -8.15 -21.40
N HIS A 391 21.52 -9.44 -21.43
CA HIS A 391 22.90 -9.88 -21.25
C HIS A 391 23.63 -9.95 -22.60
N PHE A 392 24.89 -9.51 -22.58
CA PHE A 392 25.85 -9.57 -23.70
C PHE A 392 27.14 -10.30 -23.28
N ASP A 393 27.16 -10.73 -22.01
CA ASP A 393 28.26 -11.31 -21.23
C ASP A 393 28.00 -12.78 -20.86
N ARG A 394 26.89 -13.35 -21.33
CA ARG A 394 26.41 -14.72 -21.06
C ARG A 394 25.76 -15.31 -22.32
N ASP A 395 25.75 -16.63 -22.41
CA ASP A 395 25.05 -17.38 -23.45
C ASP A 395 23.93 -18.26 -22.89
N TYR A 396 23.16 -18.88 -23.79
CA TYR A 396 21.98 -19.67 -23.46
C TYR A 396 22.27 -20.94 -22.64
N SER A 397 23.52 -21.29 -22.38
CA SER A 397 23.90 -22.41 -21.53
C SER A 397 23.97 -22.05 -20.04
N ASP A 398 23.94 -20.76 -19.69
CA ASP A 398 23.91 -20.24 -18.31
C ASP A 398 22.50 -19.85 -17.82
N VAL A 399 21.48 -19.96 -18.68
CA VAL A 399 20.07 -19.65 -18.33
C VAL A 399 19.47 -20.73 -17.44
N LEU A 400 18.43 -20.39 -16.67
CA LEU A 400 17.70 -21.29 -15.77
C LEU A 400 17.16 -22.53 -16.49
N SER A 401 17.18 -23.67 -15.79
CA SER A 401 16.47 -24.87 -16.23
C SER A 401 15.02 -24.88 -15.77
N PHE A 402 14.16 -25.66 -16.43
CA PHE A 402 12.74 -25.72 -16.09
C PHE A 402 12.54 -26.17 -14.63
N ASP A 403 13.26 -27.21 -14.24
CA ASP A 403 13.35 -27.73 -12.87
C ASP A 403 13.78 -26.69 -11.82
N GLU A 404 14.70 -25.79 -12.16
CA GLU A 404 15.12 -24.70 -11.27
C GLU A 404 14.02 -23.65 -11.13
N LEU A 405 13.39 -23.26 -12.24
CA LEU A 405 12.24 -22.35 -12.21
C LEU A 405 11.10 -22.91 -11.35
N GLN A 406 10.74 -24.19 -11.50
CA GLN A 406 9.69 -24.80 -10.69
C GLN A 406 10.03 -24.76 -9.20
N LYS A 407 11.28 -25.05 -8.81
CA LYS A 407 11.74 -24.97 -7.41
C LYS A 407 11.75 -23.54 -6.86
N ILE A 408 12.11 -22.55 -7.68
CA ILE A 408 12.04 -21.12 -7.31
C ILE A 408 10.57 -20.72 -7.08
N ALA A 409 9.67 -21.11 -7.97
CA ALA A 409 8.24 -20.81 -7.87
C ALA A 409 7.57 -21.48 -6.66
N GLU A 410 7.89 -22.75 -6.39
CA GLU A 410 7.44 -23.48 -5.20
C GLU A 410 7.95 -22.83 -3.92
N ALA A 411 9.24 -22.52 -3.82
CA ALA A 411 9.81 -21.85 -2.64
C ALA A 411 9.21 -20.44 -2.41
N ALA A 412 8.91 -19.70 -3.48
CA ALA A 412 8.26 -18.40 -3.40
C ALA A 412 6.78 -18.47 -3.01
N THR A 413 6.11 -19.61 -3.22
CA THR A 413 4.67 -19.80 -2.95
C THR A 413 4.39 -20.56 -1.66
N ALA A 414 5.32 -21.41 -1.22
CA ALA A 414 5.25 -22.20 0.02
C ALA A 414 5.89 -21.49 1.24
N ALA A 415 6.30 -20.23 1.11
CA ALA A 415 6.75 -19.43 2.24
C ALA A 415 5.62 -19.30 3.28
N PRO A 416 5.85 -19.64 4.56
CA PRO A 416 4.80 -19.65 5.57
C PRO A 416 4.24 -18.25 5.82
N GLU A 417 2.95 -18.20 6.11
CA GLU A 417 2.30 -17.00 6.65
C GLU A 417 2.82 -16.77 8.07
N LEU A 418 3.87 -15.95 8.17
CA LEU A 418 4.30 -15.34 9.42
C LEU A 418 3.17 -14.42 9.93
N GLU A 419 3.08 -14.28 11.25
CA GLU A 419 2.23 -13.28 11.90
C GLU A 419 2.51 -11.89 11.29
N ASP A 420 1.48 -11.18 10.83
CA ASP A 420 1.57 -10.06 9.87
C ASP A 420 2.60 -8.98 10.24
N SER A 421 2.75 -8.72 11.55
CA SER A 421 3.72 -7.77 12.10
C SER A 421 5.19 -8.15 11.79
N GLN A 422 5.50 -9.45 11.77
CA GLN A 422 6.85 -9.98 11.57
C GLN A 422 7.26 -9.95 10.09
N ASP A 423 6.35 -10.28 9.15
CA ASP A 423 6.64 -10.14 7.71
C ASP A 423 6.75 -8.67 7.30
N ASN A 424 5.87 -7.80 7.83
CA ASN A 424 5.90 -6.37 7.54
C ASN A 424 7.26 -5.73 7.97
N LEU A 425 7.73 -6.01 9.20
CA LEU A 425 9.07 -5.62 9.65
C LEU A 425 10.18 -6.18 8.75
N ALA A 426 10.06 -7.43 8.30
CA ALA A 426 11.01 -8.01 7.36
C ALA A 426 10.97 -7.34 5.97
N TRP A 427 9.84 -6.79 5.52
CA TRP A 427 9.77 -5.98 4.28
C TRP A 427 10.30 -4.56 4.46
N ILE A 428 10.07 -3.90 5.59
CA ILE A 428 10.66 -2.58 5.91
C ILE A 428 12.19 -2.67 5.82
N ALA A 429 12.80 -3.62 6.53
CA ALA A 429 14.25 -3.82 6.53
C ALA A 429 14.82 -4.18 5.14
N LYS A 430 14.06 -4.91 4.30
CA LYS A 430 14.43 -5.17 2.90
C LYS A 430 14.38 -3.88 2.07
N LEU A 431 13.31 -3.09 2.19
CA LEU A 431 13.12 -1.82 1.46
C LEU A 431 14.22 -0.80 1.77
N GLU A 432 14.67 -0.74 3.03
CA GLU A 432 15.80 0.10 3.46
C GLU A 432 17.13 -0.32 2.83
N GLN A 433 17.43 -1.63 2.81
CA GLN A 433 18.63 -2.16 2.16
C GLN A 433 18.66 -1.93 0.64
N ALA A 434 17.50 -1.66 0.04
CA ALA A 434 17.37 -1.34 -1.38
C ALA A 434 17.46 0.16 -1.71
N ASP A 435 17.57 1.07 -0.72
CA ASP A 435 17.69 2.52 -0.94
C ASP A 435 19.09 2.89 -1.47
N PRO A 436 19.23 3.28 -2.76
CA PRO A 436 20.54 3.50 -3.38
C PRO A 436 21.24 4.76 -2.87
N ARG A 437 20.57 5.60 -2.06
CA ARG A 437 21.20 6.80 -1.48
C ARG A 437 22.01 6.50 -0.22
N GLY A 438 21.91 5.29 0.34
CA GLY A 438 22.62 4.90 1.56
C GLY A 438 22.24 5.70 2.80
N LEU A 439 21.16 6.50 2.73
CA LEU A 439 20.60 7.23 3.86
C LEU A 439 19.82 6.24 4.73
N ALA A 440 20.55 5.56 5.62
CA ALA A 440 19.98 4.86 6.76
C ALA A 440 19.34 5.88 7.72
N VAL A 441 18.16 6.37 7.35
CA VAL A 441 17.31 7.21 8.22
C VAL A 441 16.82 6.39 9.41
N ASP A 442 16.65 5.07 9.23
CA ASP A 442 15.98 4.19 10.18
C ASP A 442 16.89 3.00 10.54
N ALA A 443 18.04 3.26 11.18
CA ALA A 443 18.91 2.21 11.71
C ALA A 443 18.32 1.60 13.01
N ALA A 444 17.12 1.02 12.91
CA ALA A 444 16.26 0.70 14.06
C ALA A 444 15.83 -0.78 14.15
N THR A 445 16.44 -1.69 13.38
CA THR A 445 16.19 -3.14 13.50
C THR A 445 17.47 -3.98 13.44
N GLN A 446 18.35 -3.77 14.40
CA GLN A 446 19.33 -4.80 14.83
C GLN A 446 19.23 -5.04 16.34
N LEU A 447 19.56 -6.26 16.75
CA LEU A 447 19.69 -6.75 18.13
C LEU A 447 18.41 -7.15 18.91
N THR A 448 17.75 -8.21 18.45
CA THR A 448 17.09 -9.20 19.35
C THR A 448 17.65 -10.60 19.11
N ALA A 449 18.95 -10.76 19.33
CA ALA A 449 19.67 -12.04 19.26
C ALA A 449 20.50 -12.26 20.53
N THR A 450 19.82 -12.29 21.68
CA THR A 450 20.40 -12.33 23.03
C THR A 450 21.06 -13.69 23.34
N THR A 451 22.26 -13.91 22.79
CA THR A 451 23.13 -15.03 23.19
C THR A 451 24.11 -14.56 24.26
N ILE A 452 23.87 -14.99 25.50
CA ILE A 452 24.75 -14.70 26.65
C ILE A 452 26.09 -15.39 26.40
N GLN A 453 27.17 -14.61 26.24
CA GLN A 453 28.53 -15.14 26.18
C GLN A 453 29.24 -15.02 27.53
N THR A 454 29.54 -16.18 28.13
CA THR A 454 30.29 -16.32 29.38
C THR A 454 31.73 -15.82 29.21
N PRO A 455 32.28 -15.00 30.14
CA PRO A 455 33.61 -14.42 29.98
C PRO A 455 34.73 -15.48 30.08
N SER A 456 35.53 -15.61 29.02
CA SER A 456 36.74 -16.45 29.02
C SER A 456 37.92 -15.73 29.70
N PRO A 457 38.63 -16.34 30.67
CA PRO A 457 39.72 -15.69 31.38
C PRO A 457 40.96 -15.41 30.51
N ARG A 458 41.67 -14.31 30.81
CA ARG A 458 42.99 -14.03 30.23
C ARG A 458 44.01 -15.09 30.69
N ARG A 459 44.74 -15.69 29.76
CA ARG A 459 45.87 -16.58 30.07
C ARG A 459 47.19 -15.82 30.08
N ALA A 460 47.76 -15.60 31.26
CA ALA A 460 49.13 -15.14 31.42
C ALA A 460 50.02 -16.31 31.91
N SER A 461 51.06 -16.60 31.11
CA SER A 461 52.41 -17.07 31.51
C SER A 461 52.64 -18.10 32.63
N HIS A 462 53.52 -19.07 32.32
CA HIS A 462 54.31 -19.95 33.22
C HIS A 462 53.72 -21.29 33.72
N ASN A 463 54.16 -22.36 33.05
CA ASN A 463 54.89 -23.54 33.55
C ASN A 463 54.49 -24.30 34.85
N SER A 464 54.73 -25.61 34.76
CA SER A 464 55.07 -26.57 35.85
C SER A 464 53.94 -27.41 36.48
N SER A 465 53.94 -28.68 36.07
CA SER A 465 54.03 -29.86 36.97
C SER A 465 52.89 -30.28 37.91
N ALA A 466 52.39 -31.49 37.62
CA ALA A 466 52.16 -32.61 38.55
C ALA A 466 50.88 -32.70 39.43
N SER A 467 50.33 -33.92 39.44
CA SER A 467 49.67 -34.63 40.56
C SER A 467 48.37 -34.07 41.20
N GLN A 468 47.23 -34.63 40.76
CA GLN A 468 46.43 -35.66 41.47
C GLN A 468 46.80 -36.04 42.95
N PRO A 469 45.91 -36.71 43.75
CA PRO A 469 44.46 -36.97 43.60
C PRO A 469 43.65 -36.98 44.96
N LEU A 470 42.42 -37.57 44.97
CA LEU A 470 41.70 -38.23 46.10
C LEU A 470 40.87 -37.35 47.11
N ILE A 471 39.56 -37.65 47.34
CA ILE A 471 38.93 -38.42 48.48
C ILE A 471 38.40 -37.50 49.61
N ARG A 472 37.28 -37.72 50.34
CA ARG A 472 36.10 -38.64 50.31
C ARG A 472 35.02 -38.11 51.29
N TYR A 473 33.75 -38.54 51.12
CA TYR A 473 32.77 -38.88 52.19
C TYR A 473 32.24 -37.73 53.10
N VAL A 474 31.16 -37.88 53.90
CA VAL A 474 29.89 -38.66 53.83
C VAL A 474 28.89 -38.04 54.84
N GLY A 475 27.58 -38.26 54.63
CA GLY A 475 26.56 -38.14 55.69
C GLY A 475 25.84 -36.78 55.78
N GLU A 476 24.66 -36.67 56.41
CA GLU A 476 23.79 -37.72 56.96
C GLU A 476 22.36 -37.14 57.20
N GLY A 477 21.31 -37.97 57.33
CA GLY A 477 19.99 -37.52 57.84
C GLY A 477 18.72 -37.89 57.04
N SER A 478 18.15 -39.06 57.34
CA SER A 478 16.76 -39.33 57.80
C SER A 478 15.70 -38.21 57.82
N LEU A 479 14.36 -38.44 57.76
CA LEU A 479 13.41 -39.59 57.64
C LEU A 479 11.98 -38.95 57.52
N GLU A 480 10.84 -39.55 57.13
CA GLU A 480 10.38 -40.84 56.56
C GLU A 480 8.96 -40.61 55.92
N ARG A 481 8.44 -41.59 55.15
CA ARG A 481 7.03 -42.06 55.11
C ARG A 481 5.98 -41.28 54.28
N SER A 482 5.01 -41.91 53.58
CA SER A 482 4.91 -43.13 52.71
C SER A 482 3.45 -43.24 52.15
N VAL A 483 3.15 -44.30 51.36
CA VAL A 483 1.80 -44.84 51.02
C VAL A 483 1.11 -44.15 49.81
N GLU A 484 1.28 -44.61 48.56
CA GLU A 484 0.55 -45.70 47.82
C GLU A 484 -0.75 -45.19 47.08
N LEU A 485 -1.29 -45.74 45.98
CA LEU A 485 -0.96 -46.91 45.10
C LEU A 485 -1.66 -46.79 43.71
N LEU A 486 -1.27 -47.66 42.75
CA LEU A 486 -1.98 -48.06 41.49
C LEU A 486 -2.10 -47.01 40.34
N GLY A 487 -2.04 -47.36 39.05
CA GLY A 487 -1.84 -48.67 38.41
C GLY A 487 -1.44 -48.61 36.91
N THR A 488 -1.10 -49.76 36.33
CA THR A 488 -0.52 -50.02 34.98
C THR A 488 -1.60 -50.49 33.96
N PRO A 489 -1.34 -50.88 32.66
CA PRO A 489 -0.07 -51.24 31.99
C PRO A 489 0.13 -50.82 30.49
N VAL A 490 1.25 -51.29 29.93
CA VAL A 490 1.66 -51.25 28.49
C VAL A 490 1.07 -52.45 27.71
N PRO A 491 1.26 -52.56 26.38
CA PRO A 491 2.28 -53.50 25.88
C PRO A 491 3.12 -53.05 24.66
N GLU A 492 4.31 -53.63 24.52
CA GLU A 492 5.19 -53.56 23.32
C GLU A 492 4.73 -54.53 22.21
N PRO A 493 5.37 -54.56 21.02
CA PRO A 493 6.61 -55.34 20.80
C PRO A 493 7.80 -54.45 20.33
N GLN A 494 9.07 -54.62 20.73
CA GLN A 494 9.99 -55.78 20.66
C GLN A 494 10.25 -56.30 19.23
N LYS A 495 11.46 -56.63 18.75
CA LYS A 495 12.91 -56.52 19.11
C LYS A 495 13.67 -56.59 17.74
N VAL A 496 14.99 -56.48 17.51
CA VAL A 496 16.24 -56.94 18.17
C VAL A 496 17.39 -56.00 17.71
N ALA A 497 18.52 -55.93 18.43
CA ALA A 497 19.67 -55.05 18.14
C ALA A 497 20.93 -55.79 17.67
N ALA A 498 21.94 -55.06 17.14
CA ALA A 498 23.36 -55.48 17.13
C ALA A 498 24.36 -54.30 17.03
N THR A 499 25.39 -54.32 17.89
CA THR A 499 26.77 -53.78 17.74
C THR A 499 27.06 -52.36 17.18
N GLN A 500 27.24 -51.40 18.10
CA GLN A 500 28.51 -50.71 18.46
C GLN A 500 29.40 -49.95 17.42
N PRO A 501 30.26 -48.98 17.86
CA PRO A 501 30.54 -47.75 17.10
C PRO A 501 31.95 -47.57 16.51
N PRO A 502 32.11 -46.62 15.57
CA PRO A 502 33.37 -45.88 15.37
C PRO A 502 33.10 -44.33 15.30
N PRO A 503 33.93 -43.42 14.72
CA PRO A 503 34.59 -42.38 15.54
C PRO A 503 34.45 -40.92 15.05
N THR A 504 34.96 -39.98 15.87
CA THR A 504 35.00 -38.53 15.61
C THR A 504 36.04 -38.14 14.54
N VAL A 505 35.61 -37.62 13.38
CA VAL A 505 36.46 -36.86 12.42
C VAL A 505 35.66 -35.72 11.76
N ASN A 506 36.31 -34.56 11.53
CA ASN A 506 35.71 -33.37 10.91
C ASN A 506 35.60 -33.47 9.37
N PRO A 507 34.55 -32.87 8.75
CA PRO A 507 34.58 -32.43 7.35
C PRO A 507 34.78 -30.90 7.21
N LEU A 508 36.02 -30.55 6.89
CA LEU A 508 36.49 -29.44 6.05
C LEU A 508 35.50 -28.35 5.57
N LYS A 509 35.86 -27.07 5.80
CA LYS A 509 35.45 -25.96 4.92
C LYS A 509 36.07 -26.15 3.53
N ILE A 510 35.30 -25.96 2.46
CA ILE A 510 35.83 -25.71 1.11
C ILE A 510 35.59 -24.25 0.76
N SER A 511 36.68 -23.53 0.48
CA SER A 511 36.67 -22.16 -0.04
C SER A 511 36.91 -22.17 -1.56
N LEU A 512 36.12 -21.41 -2.32
CA LEU A 512 36.44 -21.09 -3.71
C LEU A 512 36.79 -19.61 -3.87
N PHE A 513 38.08 -19.36 -3.69
CA PHE A 513 38.92 -18.27 -4.22
C PHE A 513 38.23 -17.08 -4.89
N ALA A 514 38.32 -15.92 -4.24
CA ALA A 514 38.57 -14.68 -4.95
C ALA A 514 40.01 -14.69 -5.50
N ASN A 515 40.24 -14.09 -6.68
CA ASN A 515 41.58 -13.87 -7.21
C ASN A 515 41.71 -12.39 -7.60
N ASP A 516 42.50 -11.65 -6.81
CA ASP A 516 42.61 -10.19 -6.85
C ASP A 516 43.91 -9.73 -7.53
N ARG A 517 43.96 -8.43 -7.85
CA ARG A 517 45.11 -7.58 -8.24
C ARG A 517 45.42 -7.44 -9.74
N ARG A 518 45.27 -6.20 -10.21
CA ARG A 518 46.37 -5.21 -10.22
C ARG A 518 45.85 -3.76 -10.27
N LYS A 519 46.29 -2.91 -9.34
CA LYS A 519 46.06 -1.45 -9.35
C LYS A 519 47.30 -0.72 -9.87
N ARG A 520 47.15 0.27 -10.78
CA ARG A 520 47.81 1.60 -10.70
C ARG A 520 47.41 2.58 -11.81
N ALA A 521 47.73 3.86 -11.56
CA ALA A 521 47.84 5.00 -12.48
C ALA A 521 46.56 5.67 -13.03
N VAL A 522 46.07 6.65 -12.23
CA VAL A 522 45.84 8.08 -12.56
C VAL A 522 45.34 8.50 -13.97
N SER A 523 44.36 9.41 -13.95
CA SER A 523 43.66 10.16 -15.02
C SER A 523 44.54 10.81 -16.11
N PRO A 524 43.94 11.18 -17.27
CA PRO A 524 43.27 12.49 -17.37
C PRO A 524 41.87 12.47 -18.04
N PRO A 525 41.03 13.52 -17.86
CA PRO A 525 39.78 13.69 -18.59
C PRO A 525 40.01 14.30 -19.99
N ILE A 526 39.18 13.93 -20.97
CA ILE A 526 39.24 14.49 -22.33
C ILE A 526 37.83 14.88 -22.80
N PHE A 527 37.64 16.18 -23.06
CA PHE A 527 36.51 16.73 -23.84
C PHE A 527 36.63 16.31 -25.30
N PHE A 528 35.51 16.14 -26.02
CA PHE A 528 35.44 16.58 -27.42
C PHE A 528 34.05 17.09 -27.84
N SER A 529 34.05 18.20 -28.56
CA SER A 529 32.89 18.80 -29.24
C SER A 529 32.73 18.24 -30.67
N PRO A 530 31.56 18.35 -31.31
CA PRO A 530 31.28 17.62 -32.55
C PRO A 530 32.00 18.17 -33.79
N SER A 531 32.66 17.29 -34.54
CA SER A 531 33.26 17.61 -35.85
C SER A 531 32.22 17.60 -36.97
N LYS A 532 31.90 18.78 -37.52
CA LYS A 532 31.07 18.90 -38.74
C LYS A 532 31.82 18.36 -39.97
N LYS A 533 31.25 17.41 -40.71
CA LYS A 533 31.57 17.21 -42.14
C LYS A 533 30.29 17.04 -42.99
N ARG A 534 29.87 18.16 -43.56
CA ARG A 534 28.89 18.27 -44.64
C ARG A 534 29.44 17.61 -45.91
N ARG A 535 28.63 16.77 -46.56
CA ARG A 535 28.79 16.37 -47.97
C ARG A 535 27.41 16.29 -48.61
N GLU A 536 27.03 17.33 -49.33
CA GLU A 536 26.04 17.20 -50.41
C GLU A 536 26.72 16.64 -51.66
N ILE A 537 25.92 16.11 -52.59
CA ILE A 537 26.00 16.42 -54.03
C ILE A 537 24.72 15.92 -54.75
N SER A 538 24.27 16.71 -55.74
CA SER A 538 23.26 16.52 -56.81
C SER A 538 22.64 15.12 -56.99
N ILE A 539 21.31 14.90 -57.14
CA ILE A 539 20.29 15.49 -58.06
C ILE A 539 20.58 15.25 -59.55
N ASN A 540 19.53 14.81 -60.28
CA ASN A 540 19.33 14.49 -61.72
C ASN A 540 19.26 12.95 -61.99
N GLU A 541 18.38 12.41 -62.86
CA GLU A 541 17.39 12.99 -63.80
C GLU A 541 16.18 12.04 -64.07
N THR A 542 15.24 12.39 -64.95
CA THR A 542 13.97 11.67 -65.28
C THR A 542 13.75 11.54 -66.82
N PRO A 543 12.56 11.20 -67.36
CA PRO A 543 11.77 9.95 -67.34
C PRO A 543 11.64 9.31 -68.76
N PRO A 544 10.82 8.26 -68.99
CA PRO A 544 9.44 8.43 -69.57
C PRO A 544 8.35 7.58 -68.84
N ARG A 545 7.08 8.01 -68.73
CA ARG A 545 5.92 7.88 -69.68
C ARG A 545 5.57 6.43 -70.08
N ASP A 546 4.31 5.97 -70.12
CA ASP A 546 2.97 6.61 -69.95
C ASP A 546 1.89 5.48 -69.78
N ALA A 547 0.58 5.65 -69.49
CA ALA A 547 -0.30 6.80 -69.20
C ALA A 547 -1.65 6.37 -68.54
N SER A 548 -2.37 7.34 -67.96
CA SER A 548 -3.86 7.48 -67.85
C SER A 548 -4.76 6.49 -67.06
N SER A 549 -5.37 7.00 -65.99
CA SER A 549 -6.85 7.21 -65.92
C SER A 549 -7.21 8.25 -64.81
N HIS A 550 -8.34 8.94 -64.93
CA HIS A 550 -8.77 10.06 -64.03
C HIS A 550 -9.39 9.55 -62.71
N MET A 551 -9.31 10.18 -61.52
CA MET A 551 -9.35 11.61 -61.07
C MET A 551 -10.76 12.24 -61.09
N PRO A 552 -11.12 13.17 -60.15
CA PRO A 552 -10.24 13.98 -59.28
C PRO A 552 -10.50 13.94 -57.74
N GLN A 553 -9.62 14.60 -56.99
CA GLN A 553 -9.78 15.03 -55.58
C GLN A 553 -9.81 16.58 -55.48
N SER A 554 -10.19 17.15 -54.32
CA SER A 554 -9.90 18.58 -54.00
C SER A 554 -9.94 18.93 -52.51
N GLU A 555 -8.84 19.51 -51.99
CA GLU A 555 -8.69 20.37 -50.79
C GLU A 555 -7.47 21.30 -51.04
N PRO A 556 -7.14 22.27 -50.17
CA PRO A 556 -7.87 23.47 -49.72
C PRO A 556 -7.14 24.76 -50.19
N PRO A 557 -7.50 26.00 -49.74
CA PRO A 557 -6.60 26.72 -48.81
C PRO A 557 -7.15 27.89 -47.92
N ASN A 558 -6.42 28.15 -46.83
CA ASN A 558 -6.16 29.40 -46.05
C ASN A 558 -6.92 30.76 -46.25
N ARG A 559 -7.39 31.31 -45.10
CA ARG A 559 -7.18 32.69 -44.54
C ARG A 559 -7.47 33.97 -45.38
N ARG A 560 -8.40 34.84 -44.91
CA ARG A 560 -8.16 36.07 -44.08
C ARG A 560 -9.50 36.79 -43.70
N ALA A 561 -9.47 38.06 -43.27
CA ALA A 561 -10.53 38.73 -42.46
C ALA A 561 -10.97 40.12 -42.97
N LEU A 562 -11.89 40.76 -42.21
CA LEU A 562 -12.48 42.12 -42.28
C LEU A 562 -13.74 42.34 -43.14
N GLY A 563 -14.67 43.14 -42.57
CA GLY A 563 -15.99 43.55 -43.08
C GLY A 563 -16.88 44.00 -41.90
N GLU A 564 -17.52 45.17 -41.98
CA GLU A 564 -18.19 45.88 -40.87
C GLU A 564 -19.65 46.29 -41.22
N ILE A 565 -20.32 46.98 -40.28
CA ILE A 565 -21.51 47.88 -40.39
C ILE A 565 -22.90 47.26 -40.07
N ASN A 566 -23.48 47.78 -38.97
CA ASN A 566 -24.86 48.22 -38.62
C ASN A 566 -26.13 47.47 -39.17
N ASP A 567 -27.35 47.61 -38.66
CA ASP A 567 -28.06 48.59 -37.77
C ASP A 567 -28.70 47.84 -36.56
N SER A 568 -29.09 48.41 -35.41
CA SER A 568 -29.80 49.67 -35.02
C SER A 568 -31.33 49.64 -35.27
N GLU A 569 -32.20 50.09 -34.35
CA GLU A 569 -31.98 50.77 -33.04
C GLU A 569 -32.30 49.83 -31.83
N ASP A 570 -33.16 50.01 -30.78
CA ASP A 570 -34.15 51.04 -30.40
C ASP A 570 -34.31 51.16 -28.84
N GLU A 571 -34.31 52.42 -28.32
CA GLU A 571 -35.04 53.10 -27.20
C GLU A 571 -35.66 52.35 -25.96
N ASP A 572 -35.81 52.93 -24.74
CA ASP A 572 -35.20 54.09 -24.02
C ASP A 572 -35.62 54.13 -22.52
N ASP A 573 -34.87 54.86 -21.68
CA ASP A 573 -35.29 55.92 -20.71
C ASP A 573 -34.33 56.06 -19.50
N ASP A 574 -34.14 57.29 -19.02
CA ASP A 574 -32.99 57.74 -18.21
C ASP A 574 -33.32 58.06 -16.73
N THR A 575 -32.29 58.14 -15.87
CA THR A 575 -31.94 59.37 -15.11
C THR A 575 -30.71 59.20 -14.18
N ASP A 576 -29.60 59.81 -14.58
CA ASP A 576 -28.97 61.00 -13.95
C ASP A 576 -29.31 61.33 -12.47
N ASP A 577 -28.38 61.82 -11.63
CA ASP A 577 -26.94 62.11 -11.82
C ASP A 577 -26.26 62.30 -10.43
N ASN A 578 -24.93 62.47 -10.44
CA ASN A 578 -24.11 63.46 -9.72
C ASN A 578 -22.90 62.94 -8.91
N VAL A 579 -21.84 63.77 -8.97
CA VAL A 579 -20.47 63.52 -8.51
C VAL A 579 -20.05 64.66 -7.57
N THR A 580 -19.12 64.43 -6.60
CA THR A 580 -17.95 65.31 -6.30
C THR A 580 -17.34 65.12 -4.90
N VAL A 581 -16.09 64.62 -4.89
CA VAL A 581 -14.92 65.00 -4.08
C VAL A 581 -15.06 65.57 -2.64
N SER A 582 -14.54 64.78 -1.69
CA SER A 582 -13.76 65.10 -0.47
C SER A 582 -13.80 66.48 0.23
N SER A 583 -14.11 66.47 1.54
CA SER A 583 -13.43 67.26 2.60
C SER A 583 -13.76 66.75 4.01
N SER A 584 -12.84 66.85 4.97
CA SER A 584 -13.01 66.49 6.41
C SER A 584 -12.98 67.76 7.29
N PRO A 585 -13.59 67.83 8.50
CA PRO A 585 -12.84 67.42 9.72
C PRO A 585 -13.63 67.06 11.03
N LEU A 586 -12.96 66.30 11.91
CA LEU A 586 -12.88 66.39 13.41
C LEU A 586 -14.09 66.28 14.39
N ALA A 587 -13.80 65.59 15.51
CA ALA A 587 -14.33 65.75 16.89
C ALA A 587 -15.76 65.18 17.22
N ARG A 588 -16.10 64.76 18.45
CA ARG A 588 -15.33 64.46 19.69
C ARG A 588 -16.17 63.60 20.67
N GLY A 589 -15.51 63.01 21.67
CA GLY A 589 -16.10 62.60 22.96
C GLY A 589 -16.27 61.08 23.15
N ASP A 590 -15.98 60.48 24.31
CA ASP A 590 -15.24 60.98 25.48
C ASP A 590 -14.50 59.82 26.18
N SER A 591 -13.66 60.11 27.17
CA SER A 591 -12.91 59.10 27.92
C SER A 591 -12.67 59.53 29.36
N GLU A 592 -13.02 58.68 30.33
CA GLU A 592 -12.66 58.86 31.75
C GLU A 592 -11.56 57.87 32.16
N GLN A 593 -10.75 58.28 33.15
CA GLN A 593 -9.49 57.64 33.53
C GLN A 593 -9.50 57.25 35.01
N ILE A 594 -8.94 56.09 35.36
CA ILE A 594 -8.35 55.78 36.69
C ILE A 594 -7.12 54.90 36.43
N GLU A 595 -5.95 55.51 36.22
CA GLU A 595 -4.85 55.64 37.20
C GLU A 595 -4.04 54.35 37.49
N ASP A 596 -2.82 54.31 36.97
CA ASP A 596 -1.76 53.37 37.38
C ASP A 596 -1.28 53.63 38.82
N LYS A 597 -0.86 52.57 39.51
CA LYS A 597 -0.09 52.66 40.77
C LYS A 597 1.14 51.77 40.74
N GLU A 598 2.28 52.40 40.47
CA GLU A 598 3.61 51.79 40.53
C GLU A 598 4.16 51.81 41.97
N TYR A 599 4.47 50.64 42.54
CA TYR A 599 5.44 50.42 43.65
C TYR A 599 5.59 48.90 43.90
N PRO A 600 6.77 48.42 44.33
CA PRO A 600 8.07 48.58 43.69
C PRO A 600 8.71 47.22 43.33
N TYR A 601 9.65 47.19 42.38
CA TYR A 601 10.39 45.98 42.03
C TYR A 601 11.23 45.45 43.23
N GLN A 602 10.92 44.26 43.73
CA GLN A 602 11.88 43.42 44.45
C GLN A 602 12.44 42.37 43.49
N GLU A 603 13.76 42.33 43.32
CA GLU A 603 14.44 41.29 42.55
C GLU A 603 14.31 39.91 43.21
N ILE A 604 13.19 39.22 42.97
CA ILE A 604 13.20 37.76 43.07
C ILE A 604 14.01 37.26 41.88
N LYS A 605 15.31 37.00 42.12
CA LYS A 605 16.23 36.41 41.14
C LYS A 605 15.77 34.99 40.79
N LYS A 606 14.86 34.88 39.83
CA LYS A 606 14.62 33.63 39.08
C LYS A 606 15.96 33.24 38.47
N ALA A 607 16.59 32.21 39.04
CA ALA A 607 17.78 31.63 38.46
C ALA A 607 17.46 31.17 37.03
N GLU A 608 18.28 31.54 36.06
CA GLU A 608 18.18 31.03 34.70
C GLU A 608 18.43 29.53 34.73
N ILE A 609 17.37 28.73 34.65
CA ILE A 609 17.45 27.27 34.66
C ILE A 609 17.96 26.83 33.28
N THR A 610 19.29 26.84 33.12
CA THR A 610 19.95 26.44 31.89
C THR A 610 20.40 24.97 31.98
N CYS A 611 20.45 24.27 30.84
CA CYS A 611 20.97 22.90 30.78
C CYS A 611 22.39 22.85 31.36
N ARG A 612 22.62 21.91 32.29
CA ARG A 612 23.90 21.69 32.97
C ARG A 612 25.05 21.40 32.02
N TYR A 613 24.75 20.79 30.87
CA TYR A 613 25.73 20.30 29.90
C TYR A 613 26.10 21.37 28.88
N VAL A 614 25.12 21.84 28.09
CA VAL A 614 25.35 22.75 26.94
C VAL A 614 24.61 24.10 27.04
N ARG A 615 24.05 24.41 28.22
CA ARG A 615 23.32 25.66 28.51
C ARG A 615 22.21 25.96 27.48
N TYR A 616 22.34 27.05 26.74
CA TYR A 616 21.36 27.51 25.74
C TYR A 616 21.38 26.71 24.42
N LYS A 617 22.31 25.76 24.23
CA LYS A 617 22.39 24.88 23.05
C LYS A 617 21.69 23.52 23.25
N CYS A 618 20.98 23.33 24.37
CA CYS A 618 20.29 22.08 24.67
C CYS A 618 19.22 21.81 23.62
N GLN A 619 19.09 20.56 23.18
CA GLN A 619 18.12 20.17 22.14
C GLN A 619 16.67 20.20 22.64
N LEU A 620 16.48 20.35 23.96
CA LEU A 620 15.20 20.59 24.64
C LEU A 620 14.93 22.08 24.92
N ALA A 621 15.89 22.98 24.67
CA ALA A 621 15.68 24.42 24.82
C ALA A 621 14.53 24.91 23.90
N ASN A 622 13.73 25.84 24.40
CA ASN A 622 12.55 26.41 23.73
C ASN A 622 11.45 25.41 23.33
N ARG A 623 11.50 24.16 23.82
CA ARG A 623 10.42 23.19 23.64
C ARG A 623 9.42 23.22 24.81
N LEU A 624 8.18 22.89 24.50
CA LEU A 624 7.13 22.56 25.46
C LEU A 624 7.13 21.04 25.66
N ILE A 625 7.29 20.60 26.90
CA ILE A 625 7.33 19.19 27.26
C ILE A 625 6.03 18.80 27.95
N LEU A 626 5.35 17.80 27.38
CA LEU A 626 4.15 17.18 27.92
C LEU A 626 4.52 15.88 28.63
N LEU A 627 4.00 15.68 29.85
CA LEU A 627 4.12 14.45 30.63
C LEU A 627 2.72 13.90 30.93
N PRO A 628 2.46 12.61 30.66
CA PRO A 628 1.28 11.92 31.16
C PRO A 628 1.29 11.84 32.69
N SER A 629 0.09 11.87 33.28
CA SER A 629 -0.13 11.68 34.72
C SER A 629 0.64 10.46 35.28
N TYR A 630 0.63 9.35 34.53
CA TYR A 630 1.28 8.08 34.90
C TYR A 630 2.83 8.10 34.89
N LEU A 631 3.49 9.16 34.40
CA LEU A 631 4.95 9.29 34.53
C LEU A 631 5.38 9.94 35.86
N SER A 632 4.44 10.43 36.66
CA SER A 632 4.71 11.09 37.96
C SER A 632 5.47 10.19 38.94
N ASP A 633 5.27 8.87 38.87
CA ASP A 633 5.88 7.87 39.75
C ASP A 633 7.38 7.64 39.48
N ILE A 634 7.92 8.13 38.35
CA ILE A 634 9.28 7.79 37.91
C ILE A 634 10.30 8.72 38.59
N GLU A 635 10.88 8.25 39.70
CA GLU A 635 11.88 9.00 40.49
C GLU A 635 13.07 9.51 39.65
N GLU A 636 13.51 8.74 38.64
CA GLU A 636 14.64 9.10 37.77
C GLU A 636 14.32 10.19 36.74
N LEU A 637 13.05 10.43 36.41
CA LEU A 637 12.63 11.34 35.34
C LEU A 637 12.82 12.81 35.74
N ASN A 638 12.37 13.17 36.94
CA ASN A 638 12.47 14.54 37.45
C ASN A 638 13.92 15.09 37.53
N PRO A 639 14.92 14.33 38.03
CA PRO A 639 16.33 14.70 37.96
C PRO A 639 16.86 14.97 36.55
N LEU A 640 16.46 14.17 35.55
CA LEU A 640 16.89 14.32 34.16
C LEU A 640 16.31 15.59 33.53
N LEU A 641 15.01 15.83 33.69
CA LEU A 641 14.33 17.05 33.20
C LEU A 641 14.96 18.33 33.80
N ARG A 642 15.31 18.29 35.10
CA ARG A 642 16.03 19.37 35.79
C ARG A 642 17.46 19.56 35.29
N ALA A 643 18.19 18.47 34.97
CA ALA A 643 19.55 18.55 34.44
C ALA A 643 19.61 19.25 33.07
N HIS A 644 18.57 19.08 32.24
CA HIS A 644 18.39 19.77 30.97
C HIS A 644 17.76 21.17 31.08
N GLY A 645 17.46 21.64 32.30
CA GLY A 645 16.98 22.99 32.57
C GLY A 645 15.56 23.29 32.08
N ILE A 646 14.72 22.27 31.97
CA ILE A 646 13.40 22.41 31.34
C ILE A 646 12.43 23.10 32.32
N ALA A 647 12.08 24.35 32.03
CA ALA A 647 11.11 25.12 32.80
C ALA A 647 9.64 24.93 32.32
N ASN A 648 9.45 24.57 31.05
CA ASN A 648 8.13 24.49 30.40
C ASN A 648 7.63 23.04 30.37
N ILE A 649 7.23 22.53 31.55
CA ILE A 649 6.69 21.17 31.71
C ILE A 649 5.20 21.25 32.01
N VAL A 650 4.41 20.49 31.27
CA VAL A 650 3.00 20.22 31.52
C VAL A 650 2.89 18.84 32.16
N SER A 651 2.55 18.79 33.46
CA SER A 651 2.50 17.54 34.24
C SER A 651 1.25 16.67 34.00
N ASP A 652 0.28 17.18 33.24
CA ASP A 652 -0.89 16.42 32.80
C ASP A 652 -1.15 16.71 31.31
N ALA A 653 -0.53 15.90 30.46
CA ALA A 653 -0.71 15.95 29.02
C ALA A 653 -2.16 15.71 28.58
N GLU A 654 -2.94 14.93 29.33
CA GLU A 654 -4.31 14.59 28.97
C GLU A 654 -5.25 15.76 29.20
N ALA A 655 -5.21 16.36 30.39
CA ALA A 655 -5.98 17.55 30.70
C ALA A 655 -5.60 18.70 29.76
N TRP A 656 -4.30 18.92 29.52
CA TRP A 656 -3.82 20.01 28.67
C TRP A 656 -4.23 19.88 27.20
N VAL A 657 -4.26 18.66 26.63
CA VAL A 657 -4.77 18.45 25.26
C VAL A 657 -6.29 18.61 25.22
N LYS A 658 -7.03 18.11 26.21
CA LYS A 658 -8.49 18.30 26.32
C LYS A 658 -8.87 19.79 26.46
N GLU A 659 -8.12 20.56 27.24
CA GLU A 659 -8.35 21.99 27.47
C GLU A 659 -7.90 22.88 26.30
N ASN A 660 -6.81 22.54 25.61
CA ASN A 660 -6.41 23.25 24.39
C ASN A 660 -7.23 22.89 23.15
N ALA A 661 -7.84 21.70 23.06
CA ALA A 661 -8.78 21.38 21.99
C ALA A 661 -9.94 22.41 21.92
N ALA A 662 -10.33 22.99 23.06
CA ALA A 662 -11.29 24.09 23.14
C ALA A 662 -10.69 25.49 22.87
N ASN A 663 -9.37 25.69 23.01
CA ASN A 663 -8.71 26.99 23.03
C ASN A 663 -7.72 27.26 21.87
N ILE A 664 -7.58 26.36 20.88
CA ILE A 664 -6.82 26.58 19.62
C ILE A 664 -7.61 27.53 18.67
N ALA A 665 -7.84 28.74 19.17
CA ALA A 665 -8.53 29.85 18.50
C ALA A 665 -7.79 31.19 18.63
N LEU A 666 -6.90 31.36 19.63
CA LEU A 666 -6.32 32.67 20.01
C LEU A 666 -4.80 32.69 20.19
N SER A 667 -4.05 31.87 19.44
CA SER A 667 -2.59 32.04 19.29
C SER A 667 -2.25 32.42 17.85
N LEU A 668 -1.90 33.69 17.62
CA LEU A 668 -1.54 34.24 16.31
C LEU A 668 -0.05 34.60 16.22
N ASP A 669 0.83 33.68 16.63
CA ASP A 669 2.28 33.82 16.38
C ASP A 669 2.81 32.65 15.51
N ARG A 670 2.96 32.92 14.22
CA ARG A 670 3.32 31.93 13.20
C ARG A 670 4.85 31.69 13.06
N GLN A 671 5.63 31.90 14.11
CA GLN A 671 7.10 31.75 14.05
C GLN A 671 7.72 30.62 14.91
N THR A 672 6.94 29.78 15.62
CA THR A 672 7.50 28.75 16.53
C THR A 672 6.90 27.32 16.45
N GLY A 673 6.64 26.80 15.24
CA GLY A 673 6.65 25.34 15.02
C GLY A 673 8.10 24.87 14.80
N PRO A 674 8.62 23.82 15.49
CA PRO A 674 7.93 22.57 15.84
C PRO A 674 8.21 22.12 17.29
N ASN A 675 7.69 22.86 18.28
CA ASN A 675 8.26 22.84 19.63
C ASN A 675 7.61 21.90 20.67
N ARG A 676 6.68 21.01 20.30
CA ARG A 676 5.96 20.12 21.24
C ARG A 676 6.54 18.70 21.30
N ILE A 677 6.88 18.23 22.49
CA ILE A 677 7.28 16.83 22.75
C ILE A 677 6.38 16.22 23.83
N LEU A 678 5.90 15.00 23.62
CA LEU A 678 5.30 14.14 24.63
C LEU A 678 6.31 13.06 25.02
N PHE A 679 6.60 12.92 26.32
CA PHE A 679 7.32 11.75 26.83
C PHE A 679 6.35 10.67 27.32
N VAL A 680 6.61 9.42 26.97
CA VAL A 680 5.86 8.21 27.40
C VAL A 680 6.81 7.17 27.99
N ASP A 681 6.28 6.05 28.52
CA ASP A 681 7.09 4.86 28.84
C ASP A 681 6.60 3.67 28.01
N SER A 682 7.22 3.48 26.84
CA SER A 682 6.80 2.49 25.84
C SER A 682 7.27 1.06 26.14
N VAL A 683 7.75 0.77 27.36
CA VAL A 683 8.15 -0.60 27.78
C VAL A 683 7.67 -0.93 29.20
N GLY A 684 7.72 0.03 30.12
CA GLY A 684 7.24 -0.14 31.50
C GLY A 684 5.73 0.07 31.64
N LYS A 685 5.14 0.95 30.81
CA LYS A 685 3.71 1.29 30.81
C LYS A 685 3.15 1.33 29.38
N GLU A 686 3.37 0.23 28.65
CA GLU A 686 2.94 0.05 27.25
C GLU A 686 1.41 0.19 27.04
N PRO A 687 0.52 -0.47 27.82
CA PRO A 687 -0.92 -0.36 27.59
C PRO A 687 -1.46 1.03 27.93
N GLU A 688 -0.95 1.70 28.97
CA GLU A 688 -1.27 3.08 29.31
C GLU A 688 -0.81 4.04 28.20
N THR A 689 0.39 3.80 27.66
CA THR A 689 0.92 4.55 26.51
C THR A 689 0.04 4.38 25.26
N LYS A 690 -0.42 3.17 24.95
CA LYS A 690 -1.34 2.94 23.82
C LYS A 690 -2.71 3.60 24.02
N ALA A 691 -3.28 3.48 25.23
CA ALA A 691 -4.56 4.12 25.57
C ALA A 691 -4.48 5.65 25.46
N LEU A 692 -3.38 6.25 25.95
CA LEU A 692 -3.10 7.67 25.78
C LEU A 692 -3.02 8.06 24.31
N LEU A 693 -2.23 7.36 23.50
CA LEU A 693 -2.02 7.72 22.09
C LEU A 693 -3.32 7.61 21.28
N SER A 694 -4.13 6.56 21.50
CA SER A 694 -5.48 6.46 20.94
C SER A 694 -6.35 7.65 21.34
N THR A 695 -6.39 8.00 22.63
CA THR A 695 -7.16 9.15 23.14
C THR A 695 -6.73 10.47 22.50
N LEU A 696 -5.43 10.63 22.20
CA LEU A 696 -4.90 11.83 21.55
C LEU A 696 -5.24 11.85 20.04
N GLU A 697 -5.24 10.70 19.36
CA GLU A 697 -5.71 10.57 17.98
C GLU A 697 -7.23 10.83 17.88
N ASP A 698 -8.03 10.30 18.81
CA ASP A 698 -9.47 10.54 18.91
C ASP A 698 -9.80 12.03 19.11
N ILE A 699 -9.09 12.72 20.02
CA ILE A 699 -9.24 14.17 20.21
C ILE A 699 -8.81 14.92 18.95
N ARG A 700 -7.70 14.53 18.31
CA ARG A 700 -7.21 15.14 17.07
C ARG A 700 -8.22 15.07 15.94
N GLU A 701 -8.99 13.98 15.82
CA GLU A 701 -10.04 13.87 14.80
C GLU A 701 -11.25 14.78 15.02
N THR A 702 -11.39 15.41 16.19
CA THR A 702 -12.36 16.50 16.42
C THR A 702 -11.89 17.87 15.91
N ILE A 703 -10.58 18.03 15.64
CA ILE A 703 -9.97 19.30 15.24
C ILE A 703 -9.93 19.41 13.72
N LEU A 704 -10.29 20.57 13.16
CA LEU A 704 -10.16 20.89 11.73
C LEU A 704 -8.70 20.78 11.27
N GLU A 705 -8.47 20.13 10.13
CA GLU A 705 -7.12 19.75 9.66
C GLU A 705 -6.13 20.92 9.59
N GLU A 706 -6.57 22.09 9.10
CA GLU A 706 -5.79 23.34 9.04
C GLU A 706 -5.29 23.87 10.40
N ARG A 707 -5.82 23.34 11.51
CA ARG A 707 -5.50 23.74 12.89
C ARG A 707 -4.82 22.64 13.71
N ARG A 708 -4.53 21.47 13.13
CA ARG A 708 -3.87 20.35 13.83
C ARG A 708 -2.38 20.61 13.98
N GLU A 709 -1.95 21.02 15.18
CA GLU A 709 -0.53 20.99 15.57
C GLU A 709 -0.07 19.57 15.93
N TRP A 710 1.13 19.19 15.47
CA TRP A 710 1.71 17.88 15.72
C TRP A 710 2.54 17.84 17.01
N ILE A 711 2.53 16.69 17.68
CA ILE A 711 3.25 16.40 18.93
C ILE A 711 4.16 15.19 18.70
N SER A 712 5.48 15.39 18.82
CA SER A 712 6.45 14.30 18.67
C SER A 712 6.52 13.46 19.94
N VAL A 713 6.32 12.14 19.81
CA VAL A 713 6.26 11.21 20.93
C VAL A 713 7.58 10.45 21.06
N PHE A 714 8.20 10.52 22.24
CA PHE A 714 9.42 9.80 22.58
C PHE A 714 9.28 9.06 23.90
N ASP A 715 9.99 7.97 24.06
CA ASP A 715 10.16 7.33 25.36
C ASP A 715 11.08 8.18 26.26
N TRP A 716 10.71 8.35 27.53
CA TRP A 716 11.42 9.20 28.48
C TRP A 716 12.91 8.82 28.67
N ARG A 717 13.30 7.57 28.41
CA ARG A 717 14.71 7.10 28.47
C ARG A 717 15.59 7.72 27.39
N VAL A 718 15.03 8.45 26.43
CA VAL A 718 15.78 9.38 25.57
C VAL A 718 16.58 10.38 26.40
N LEU A 719 16.06 10.84 27.54
CA LEU A 719 16.72 11.85 28.39
C LEU A 719 18.04 11.35 28.98
N LYS A 720 18.13 10.05 29.34
CA LYS A 720 19.38 9.41 29.80
C LYS A 720 20.46 9.48 28.71
N HIS A 721 20.06 9.23 27.47
CA HIS A 721 20.94 9.20 26.31
C HIS A 721 21.23 10.60 25.76
N LEU A 722 20.32 11.56 25.91
CA LEU A 722 20.54 12.98 25.62
C LEU A 722 21.55 13.59 26.61
N THR A 723 21.50 13.22 27.89
CA THR A 723 22.57 13.54 28.86
C THR A 723 23.93 13.02 28.37
N ILE A 724 24.02 11.76 27.95
CA ILE A 724 25.25 11.18 27.35
C ILE A 724 25.67 11.94 26.08
N TYR A 725 24.72 12.46 25.30
CA TYR A 725 24.98 13.20 24.06
C TYR A 725 25.46 14.64 24.30
N GLU A 726 24.85 15.37 25.24
CA GLU A 726 25.15 16.77 25.50
C GLU A 726 26.37 16.96 26.41
N ASP A 727 26.70 15.99 27.27
CA ASP A 727 27.88 16.07 28.13
C ASP A 727 29.19 16.06 27.29
N GLU A 728 30.03 17.09 27.47
CA GLU A 728 31.34 17.21 26.81
C GLU A 728 32.44 16.38 27.50
N GLU A 729 32.29 16.05 28.79
CA GLU A 729 33.24 15.17 29.50
C GLU A 729 33.11 13.72 29.03
N ASN A 730 31.95 13.34 28.46
CA ASN A 730 31.69 11.99 28.00
C ASN A 730 32.32 11.69 26.62
N THR A 731 33.59 11.27 26.66
CA THR A 731 34.36 10.81 25.48
C THR A 731 33.87 9.51 24.83
N LYS A 732 32.89 8.78 25.42
CA LYS A 732 32.37 7.49 24.91
C LYS A 732 30.86 7.52 24.75
N LYS A 733 30.43 8.21 23.71
CA LYS A 733 29.03 8.36 23.31
C LYS A 733 28.50 7.06 22.70
N TYR A 734 27.76 6.29 23.50
CA TYR A 734 27.14 5.00 23.16
C TYR A 734 25.64 5.05 23.47
N TYR A 735 24.83 4.62 22.51
CA TYR A 735 23.36 4.69 22.57
C TYR A 735 22.74 3.34 22.15
N ASP A 736 23.12 2.25 22.81
CA ASP A 736 22.69 0.88 22.48
C ASP A 736 22.95 0.45 21.01
N GLY A 737 24.00 1.03 20.39
CA GLY A 737 24.36 0.81 18.98
C GLY A 737 23.80 1.84 17.98
N PHE A 738 22.96 2.77 18.43
CA PHE A 738 22.35 3.80 17.58
C PHE A 738 23.27 5.01 17.39
N GLN A 739 23.05 5.80 16.33
CA GLN A 739 23.87 6.97 15.99
C GLN A 739 23.46 8.26 16.77
N ASP A 740 22.20 8.38 17.15
CA ASP A 740 21.66 9.48 17.94
C ASP A 740 20.62 8.97 18.95
N PRO A 741 20.41 9.67 20.09
CA PRO A 741 19.51 9.21 21.14
C PRO A 741 18.03 9.27 20.74
N TRP A 742 17.65 10.18 19.84
CA TRP A 742 16.25 10.43 19.48
C TRP A 742 15.65 9.27 18.67
N ARG A 743 16.39 8.75 17.68
CA ARG A 743 15.92 7.60 16.88
C ARG A 743 15.79 6.31 17.69
N ARG A 744 16.62 6.12 18.72
CA ARG A 744 16.55 4.96 19.62
C ARG A 744 15.22 4.89 20.39
N TRP A 745 14.62 6.04 20.67
CA TRP A 745 13.50 6.20 21.61
C TRP A 745 12.31 6.94 21.00
N TYR A 746 12.20 7.00 19.67
CA TYR A 746 11.04 7.57 18.99
C TYR A 746 9.87 6.58 19.01
N CYS A 747 8.70 7.03 19.47
CA CYS A 747 7.49 6.20 19.59
C CYS A 747 6.45 6.53 18.51
N GLY A 748 6.43 7.77 18.00
CA GLY A 748 5.47 8.18 16.98
C GLY A 748 5.29 9.70 16.89
N LEU A 749 4.29 10.10 16.12
CA LEU A 749 3.85 11.48 15.95
C LEU A 749 2.33 11.48 16.03
N VAL A 750 1.77 12.31 16.91
CA VAL A 750 0.30 12.52 17.01
C VAL A 750 -0.04 13.91 16.52
#